data_AF-M9LUQ3-F1
#
_entry.id   AF-M9LUQ3-F1
#
_cell.length_a   1.000
_cell.length_b   1.000
_cell.length_c   1.000
_cell.angle_alpha   90.00
_cell.angle_beta   90.00
_cell.angle_gamma   90.00
#
_symmetry.space_group_name_H-M   'P 1'
#
loop_
_entity.id
_entity.type
_entity.pdbx_description
1 polymer ?
#
loop_
_entity_poly.entity_id
_entity_poly.type
_entity_poly.pdbx_seq_one_letter_code
_entity_poly.pdbx_strand_id
1 'polypeptide(L)'
;MTSNPLSIFVVGGHGKVALSFTRQAAARGHKIFSMIRQPEHADDLPKGSSGSVEPVVASLEQSSVADIASLFTKHAPSVILFAAGAGGKGGPERTKAVDEQGAIKVFDAIEQSGIAKSEQFRRFLLVSAVDVRDKNKPPPSWYQKPDLERSEKTRNAIGAYIDAKYAADKNLSGRTSFPWFVLRPGGLLDEPGTGKVALGIHQSLVHSIPREDVAATLLEVAQLPKGQADGLMLDLLSGDNDIPSSVRDAAERGLPEMLRSFFSAGVCLVLATLAAVCEASPVFYSTKFGPRRTAHFAQCQAPKTSSGNPLAGCPSGTIFVSKTHPAARFRTISAALSALPDNGNTGTVLIDQGQYHEKVVVTRGVTPDISSANSNRVEVWQSSYVNQSDVTSVLHNCEATVLGVGNGGAIGNSNFKAYNIDFAQRQFLNGQEVTEYQLGPAAALCVQSFNASFCGCGFSSYQDTIFVGRDSQAFFFKSIVKGMTDQLYGSGKAWFEKCKLLSRACGGGITAWRGDPTDPLVGVYISNSIIAQSPDASKAKSMVGRCHLGRPWNAYSHAVYLNTFMSNIVADAGFRIWSQATPNFDPKLTRFAEHGSSGPGGNPSGRDTELETILSDAAAAKITIHKVFGGSTPWIDLATVKNSSSG
;
A
#
# COMPACT_ATOMS: atom_id res chain seq x y z
N MET A 1 16.42 14.57 -20.69
CA MET A 1 16.86 15.63 -19.77
C MET A 1 18.13 15.15 -19.10
N THR A 2 19.27 15.81 -19.33
CA THR A 2 20.55 15.45 -18.72
C THR A 2 20.48 15.69 -17.22
N SER A 3 20.57 14.62 -16.43
CA SER A 3 20.65 14.67 -14.97
C SER A 3 21.89 15.45 -14.53
N ASN A 4 21.80 16.24 -13.46
CA ASN A 4 22.96 16.94 -12.90
C ASN A 4 24.05 15.91 -12.52
N PRO A 5 25.34 16.21 -12.77
CA PRO A 5 26.44 15.33 -12.37
C PRO A 5 26.38 14.96 -10.89
N LEU A 6 26.40 13.65 -10.59
CA LEU A 6 26.47 13.15 -9.23
C LEU A 6 27.91 13.07 -8.74
N SER A 7 28.07 13.20 -7.43
CA SER A 7 29.28 12.82 -6.71
C SER A 7 29.03 11.46 -6.06
N ILE A 8 29.79 10.42 -6.43
CA ILE A 8 29.53 9.03 -6.07
C ILE A 8 30.75 8.44 -5.38
N PHE A 9 30.57 7.88 -4.18
CA PHE A 9 31.63 7.17 -3.46
C PHE A 9 31.41 5.66 -3.58
N VAL A 10 32.38 4.95 -4.13
CA VAL A 10 32.30 3.49 -4.39
C VAL A 10 33.18 2.76 -3.39
N VAL A 11 32.56 2.02 -2.48
CA VAL A 11 33.24 1.11 -1.55
C VAL A 11 33.50 -0.23 -2.25
N GLY A 12 34.78 -0.61 -2.37
CA GLY A 12 35.20 -1.81 -3.11
C GLY A 12 35.51 -1.51 -4.59
N GLY A 13 36.19 -0.39 -4.85
CA GLY A 13 36.41 0.20 -6.17
C GLY A 13 37.10 -0.69 -7.22
N HIS A 14 37.84 -1.71 -6.81
CA HIS A 14 38.53 -2.66 -7.70
C HIS A 14 37.69 -3.91 -8.04
N GLY A 15 36.50 -4.05 -7.45
CA GLY A 15 35.58 -5.13 -7.82
C GLY A 15 35.11 -4.99 -9.27
N LYS A 16 34.92 -6.11 -10.00
CA LYS A 16 34.53 -6.05 -11.42
C LYS A 16 33.23 -5.26 -11.70
N VAL A 17 32.23 -5.35 -10.81
CA VAL A 17 31.00 -4.53 -10.91
C VAL A 17 31.32 -3.04 -10.66
N ALA A 18 32.17 -2.75 -9.68
CA ALA A 18 32.61 -1.38 -9.36
C ALA A 18 33.42 -0.74 -10.49
N LEU A 19 34.30 -1.49 -11.15
CA LEU A 19 35.05 -1.04 -12.33
C LEU A 19 34.11 -0.73 -13.49
N SER A 20 33.14 -1.61 -13.77
CA SER A 20 32.14 -1.36 -14.82
C SER A 20 31.25 -0.15 -14.48
N PHE A 21 30.79 -0.04 -13.23
CA PHE A 21 30.02 1.12 -12.76
C PHE A 21 30.81 2.42 -12.89
N THR A 22 32.07 2.43 -12.45
CA THR A 22 32.95 3.60 -12.52
C THR A 22 33.16 4.05 -13.96
N ARG A 23 33.39 3.10 -14.88
CA ARG A 23 33.53 3.38 -16.32
C ARG A 23 32.28 4.05 -16.89
N GLN A 24 31.11 3.47 -16.61
CA GLN A 24 29.83 3.98 -17.10
C GLN A 24 29.46 5.33 -16.48
N ALA A 25 29.67 5.51 -15.17
CA ALA A 25 29.40 6.75 -14.45
C ALA A 25 30.31 7.90 -14.91
N ALA A 26 31.62 7.62 -15.09
CA ALA A 26 32.59 8.58 -15.60
C ALA A 26 32.24 9.02 -17.03
N ALA A 27 31.82 8.09 -17.89
CA ALA A 27 31.38 8.38 -19.25
C ALA A 27 30.14 9.30 -19.29
N ARG A 28 29.31 9.28 -18.24
CA ARG A 28 28.15 10.19 -18.06
C ARG A 28 28.48 11.47 -17.31
N GLY A 29 29.77 11.75 -17.06
CA GLY A 29 30.25 12.99 -16.45
C GLY A 29 30.07 13.07 -14.93
N HIS A 30 29.80 11.97 -14.24
CA HIS A 30 29.76 11.95 -12.78
C HIS A 30 31.17 11.99 -12.18
N LYS A 31 31.29 12.49 -10.95
CA LYS A 31 32.51 12.43 -10.15
C LYS A 31 32.51 11.18 -9.28
N ILE A 32 33.57 10.39 -9.31
CA ILE A 32 33.67 9.11 -8.61
C ILE A 32 34.87 9.13 -7.67
N PHE A 33 34.63 8.79 -6.40
CA PHE A 33 35.66 8.47 -5.42
C PHE A 33 35.68 6.96 -5.24
N SER A 34 36.73 6.30 -5.74
CA SER A 34 36.82 4.85 -5.79
C SER A 34 37.69 4.34 -4.65
N MET A 35 37.07 3.76 -3.62
CA MET A 35 37.80 3.24 -2.46
C MET A 35 38.49 1.92 -2.81
N ILE A 36 39.81 1.96 -2.92
CA ILE A 36 40.65 0.83 -3.29
C ILE A 36 41.53 0.41 -2.10
N ARG A 37 41.74 -0.89 -1.96
CA ARG A 37 42.49 -1.44 -0.83
C ARG A 37 43.98 -1.12 -0.89
N GLN A 38 44.56 -1.11 -2.09
CA GLN A 38 46.00 -0.97 -2.30
C GLN A 38 46.26 0.12 -3.36
N PRO A 39 47.31 0.94 -3.22
CA PRO A 39 47.62 2.02 -4.16
C PRO A 39 47.73 1.55 -5.62
N GLU A 40 48.30 0.37 -5.86
CA GLU A 40 48.49 -0.21 -7.20
C GLU A 40 47.17 -0.47 -7.95
N HIS A 41 46.04 -0.62 -7.24
CA HIS A 41 44.75 -0.78 -7.90
C HIS A 41 44.27 0.50 -8.58
N ALA A 42 44.92 1.65 -8.34
CA ALA A 42 44.58 2.91 -8.99
C ALA A 42 44.79 2.86 -10.50
N ASP A 43 45.77 2.09 -10.97
CA ASP A 43 46.11 1.96 -12.40
C ASP A 43 45.02 1.22 -13.20
N ASP A 44 44.26 0.34 -12.52
CA ASP A 44 43.16 -0.42 -13.09
C ASP A 44 41.84 0.37 -13.14
N LEU A 45 41.77 1.53 -12.48
CA LEU A 45 40.55 2.34 -12.49
C LEU A 45 40.31 2.94 -13.88
N PRO A 46 39.06 2.98 -14.35
CA PRO A 46 38.73 3.62 -15.61
C PRO A 46 39.20 5.08 -15.64
N LYS A 47 39.99 5.42 -16.66
CA LYS A 47 40.43 6.80 -16.91
C LYS A 47 39.25 7.57 -17.52
N GLY A 48 38.51 8.30 -16.69
CA GLY A 48 37.45 9.20 -17.15
C GLY A 48 38.00 10.44 -17.84
N SER A 49 37.14 11.41 -18.16
CA SER A 49 37.57 12.77 -18.50
C SER A 49 38.39 13.36 -17.34
N SER A 50 39.43 14.15 -17.64
CA SER A 50 40.46 14.58 -16.66
C SER A 50 39.91 14.89 -15.25
N GLY A 51 40.19 14.00 -14.31
CA GLY A 51 39.86 14.17 -12.89
C GLY A 51 38.47 13.69 -12.44
N SER A 52 37.70 13.01 -13.29
CA SER A 52 36.36 12.51 -12.90
C SER A 52 36.39 11.27 -12.00
N VAL A 53 37.50 10.53 -11.95
CA VAL A 53 37.70 9.36 -11.08
C VAL A 53 38.91 9.58 -10.19
N GLU A 54 38.69 9.55 -8.88
CA GLU A 54 39.70 9.76 -7.85
C GLU A 54 39.87 8.48 -7.01
N PRO A 55 41.07 7.85 -6.98
CA PRO A 55 41.34 6.73 -6.10
C PRO A 55 41.41 7.18 -4.64
N VAL A 56 40.68 6.48 -3.76
CA VAL A 56 40.75 6.67 -2.31
C VAL A 56 41.36 5.40 -1.71
N VAL A 57 42.63 5.47 -1.30
CA VAL A 57 43.31 4.31 -0.74
C VAL A 57 42.87 4.09 0.70
N ALA A 58 42.03 3.09 0.93
CA ALA A 58 41.59 2.67 2.26
C ALA A 58 41.12 1.20 2.23
N SER A 59 41.41 0.46 3.29
CA SER A 59 41.07 -0.96 3.39
C SER A 59 39.81 -1.15 4.22
N LEU A 60 38.76 -1.70 3.63
CA LEU A 60 37.51 -2.00 4.34
C LEU A 60 37.72 -2.91 5.56
N GLU A 61 38.70 -3.81 5.49
CA GLU A 61 39.04 -4.76 6.55
C GLU A 61 39.76 -4.05 7.72
N GLN A 62 40.60 -3.04 7.44
CA GLN A 62 41.45 -2.38 8.45
C GLN A 62 40.89 -1.05 8.97
N SER A 63 40.14 -0.32 8.15
CA SER A 63 39.57 0.96 8.55
C SER A 63 38.49 0.79 9.63
N SER A 64 38.48 1.69 10.61
CA SER A 64 37.40 1.81 11.58
C SER A 64 36.17 2.50 10.98
N VAL A 65 35.04 2.50 11.71
CA VAL A 65 33.85 3.27 11.34
C VAL A 65 34.18 4.77 11.22
N ALA A 66 34.98 5.30 12.15
CA ALA A 66 35.38 6.70 12.17
C ALA A 66 36.27 7.09 10.98
N ASP A 67 37.15 6.19 10.54
CA ASP A 67 38.00 6.42 9.35
C ASP A 67 37.13 6.54 8.10
N ILE A 68 36.18 5.62 7.90
CA ILE A 68 35.26 5.64 6.76
C ILE A 68 34.31 6.85 6.84
N ALA A 69 33.80 7.19 8.02
CA ALA A 69 32.96 8.36 8.22
C ALA A 69 33.70 9.65 7.84
N SER A 70 34.98 9.75 8.19
CA SER A 70 35.84 10.88 7.82
C SER A 70 36.02 10.99 6.31
N LEU A 71 36.09 9.88 5.57
CA LEU A 71 36.10 9.88 4.11
C LEU A 71 34.77 10.43 3.55
N PHE A 72 33.63 10.04 4.12
CA PHE A 72 32.32 10.57 3.70
C PHE A 72 32.20 12.07 3.98
N THR A 73 32.66 12.55 5.12
CA THR A 73 32.70 13.98 5.43
C THR A 73 33.63 14.74 4.48
N LYS A 74 34.82 14.19 4.19
CA LYS A 74 35.82 14.82 3.30
C LYS A 74 35.33 14.94 1.86
N HIS A 75 34.72 13.89 1.33
CA HIS A 75 34.36 13.79 -0.09
C HIS A 75 32.92 14.22 -0.38
N ALA A 76 32.06 14.30 0.65
CA ALA A 76 30.65 14.70 0.58
C ALA A 76 29.88 14.10 -0.62
N PRO A 77 29.90 12.77 -0.82
CA PRO A 77 29.19 12.15 -1.94
C PRO A 77 27.68 12.34 -1.84
N SER A 78 27.04 12.50 -3.00
CA SER A 78 25.58 12.46 -3.15
C SER A 78 25.02 11.02 -3.15
N VAL A 79 25.82 10.03 -3.55
CA VAL A 79 25.46 8.61 -3.55
C VAL A 79 26.64 7.81 -3.02
N ILE A 80 26.39 6.83 -2.16
CA ILE A 80 27.40 5.85 -1.73
C ILE A 80 27.00 4.49 -2.27
N LEU A 81 27.90 3.83 -3.01
CA LEU A 81 27.71 2.48 -3.55
C LEU A 81 28.61 1.49 -2.80
N PHE A 82 28.03 0.45 -2.22
CA PHE A 82 28.77 -0.69 -1.70
C PHE A 82 28.76 -1.84 -2.70
N ALA A 83 29.91 -2.09 -3.32
CA ALA A 83 30.13 -3.17 -4.28
C ALA A 83 31.31 -4.08 -3.87
N ALA A 84 31.80 -3.94 -2.64
CA ALA A 84 32.84 -4.80 -2.08
C ALA A 84 32.30 -6.21 -1.82
N GLY A 85 33.18 -7.20 -1.96
CA GLY A 85 32.91 -8.58 -1.58
C GLY A 85 34.21 -9.38 -1.49
N ALA A 86 34.23 -10.45 -0.70
CA ALA A 86 35.41 -11.29 -0.54
C ALA A 86 35.79 -12.04 -1.84
N GLY A 87 34.84 -12.16 -2.78
CA GLY A 87 35.03 -12.79 -4.08
C GLY A 87 35.38 -14.27 -4.00
N GLY A 88 34.90 -14.96 -2.95
CA GLY A 88 35.23 -16.36 -2.67
C GLY A 88 36.65 -16.61 -2.19
N LYS A 89 37.45 -15.57 -1.93
CA LYS A 89 38.84 -15.68 -1.47
C LYS A 89 38.94 -15.53 0.05
N GLY A 90 39.67 -16.44 0.71
CA GLY A 90 40.00 -16.34 2.14
C GLY A 90 38.94 -16.93 3.09
N GLY A 91 38.08 -17.81 2.60
CA GLY A 91 37.19 -18.63 3.43
C GLY A 91 35.96 -17.91 4.00
N PRO A 92 35.15 -18.63 4.81
CA PRO A 92 33.94 -18.10 5.43
C PRO A 92 34.18 -16.92 6.36
N GLU A 93 35.29 -16.90 7.11
CA GLU A 93 35.61 -15.81 8.04
C GLU A 93 35.83 -14.50 7.30
N ARG A 94 36.61 -14.53 6.21
CA ARG A 94 36.83 -13.35 5.38
C ARG A 94 35.57 -12.92 4.65
N THR A 95 34.76 -13.89 4.21
CA THR A 95 33.44 -13.60 3.63
C THR A 95 32.56 -12.85 4.62
N LYS A 96 32.49 -13.30 5.87
CA LYS A 96 31.78 -12.59 6.93
C LYS A 96 32.39 -11.20 7.21
N ALA A 97 33.71 -11.10 7.30
CA ALA A 97 34.39 -9.84 7.58
C ALA A 97 34.13 -8.78 6.50
N VAL A 98 34.04 -9.17 5.23
CA VAL A 98 33.86 -8.25 4.10
C VAL A 98 32.38 -8.05 3.76
N ASP A 99 31.63 -9.13 3.52
CA ASP A 99 30.28 -9.09 2.97
C ASP A 99 29.19 -8.80 4.01
N GLU A 100 29.43 -9.12 5.30
CA GLU A 100 28.53 -8.76 6.42
C GLU A 100 29.08 -7.57 7.19
N GLN A 101 30.21 -7.75 7.89
CA GLN A 101 30.73 -6.76 8.82
C GLN A 101 31.25 -5.50 8.10
N GLY A 102 31.86 -5.67 6.93
CA GLY A 102 32.29 -4.55 6.09
C GLY A 102 31.11 -3.71 5.60
N ALA A 103 29.99 -4.33 5.22
CA ALA A 103 28.78 -3.62 4.84
C ALA A 103 28.17 -2.86 6.02
N ILE A 104 28.00 -3.53 7.17
CA ILE A 104 27.46 -2.92 8.40
C ILE A 104 28.34 -1.74 8.86
N LYS A 105 29.66 -1.88 8.81
CA LYS A 105 30.61 -0.81 9.11
C LYS A 105 30.39 0.44 8.25
N VAL A 106 30.06 0.26 6.97
CA VAL A 106 29.73 1.37 6.07
C VAL A 106 28.39 2.00 6.44
N PHE A 107 27.38 1.21 6.82
CA PHE A 107 26.10 1.75 7.30
C PHE A 107 26.29 2.62 8.55
N ASP A 108 27.09 2.13 9.50
CA ASP A 108 27.43 2.87 10.73
C ASP A 108 28.23 4.14 10.40
N ALA A 109 29.11 4.11 9.40
CA ALA A 109 29.89 5.27 8.98
C ALA A 109 29.02 6.35 8.30
N ILE A 110 27.97 5.97 7.57
CA ILE A 110 26.98 6.90 7.02
C ILE A 110 26.24 7.62 8.15
N GLU A 111 25.81 6.88 9.17
CA GLU A 111 25.14 7.46 10.34
C GLU A 111 26.08 8.37 11.15
N GLN A 112 27.30 7.91 11.43
CA GLN A 112 28.29 8.64 12.22
C GLN A 112 28.77 9.91 11.51
N SER A 113 28.97 9.87 10.18
CA SER A 113 29.36 11.06 9.41
C SER A 113 28.25 12.12 9.34
N GLY A 114 27.00 11.73 9.60
CA GLY A 114 25.83 12.60 9.45
C GLY A 114 25.55 13.01 8.00
N ILE A 115 26.22 12.38 7.01
CA ILE A 115 26.13 12.78 5.60
C ILE A 115 24.71 12.75 5.07
N ALA A 116 23.87 11.85 5.59
CA ALA A 116 22.46 11.73 5.20
C ALA A 116 21.60 12.95 5.55
N LYS A 117 22.08 13.82 6.47
CA LYS A 117 21.44 15.11 6.79
C LYS A 117 21.70 16.17 5.71
N SER A 118 22.68 15.97 4.83
CA SER A 118 22.93 16.85 3.70
C SER A 118 21.80 16.72 2.68
N GLU A 119 21.31 17.85 2.19
CA GLU A 119 20.34 17.90 1.07
C GLU A 119 20.92 17.31 -0.22
N GLN A 120 22.25 17.30 -0.35
CA GLN A 120 22.93 16.71 -1.51
C GLN A 120 22.96 15.17 -1.45
N PHE A 121 22.85 14.57 -0.27
CA PHE A 121 22.84 13.13 -0.12
C PHE A 121 21.50 12.55 -0.56
N ARG A 122 21.55 11.72 -1.61
CA ARG A 122 20.38 11.08 -2.21
C ARG A 122 20.10 9.72 -1.62
N ARG A 123 21.08 8.81 -1.60
CA ARG A 123 20.91 7.41 -1.17
C ARG A 123 22.20 6.63 -1.04
N PHE A 124 22.11 5.55 -0.28
CA PHE A 124 23.04 4.43 -0.27
C PHE A 124 22.56 3.30 -1.20
N LEU A 125 23.47 2.67 -1.94
CA LEU A 125 23.20 1.53 -2.81
C LEU A 125 24.00 0.31 -2.35
N LEU A 126 23.33 -0.83 -2.15
CA LEU A 126 23.96 -2.09 -1.79
C LEU A 126 23.89 -3.10 -2.95
N VAL A 127 25.04 -3.67 -3.31
CA VAL A 127 25.10 -4.87 -4.16
C VAL A 127 25.05 -6.12 -3.28
N SER A 128 23.93 -6.83 -3.34
CA SER A 128 23.66 -8.08 -2.63
C SER A 128 23.63 -9.26 -3.61
N ALA A 129 22.73 -10.24 -3.45
CA ALA A 129 22.52 -11.35 -4.37
C ALA A 129 21.07 -11.85 -4.32
N VAL A 130 20.61 -12.49 -5.39
CA VAL A 130 19.33 -13.23 -5.37
C VAL A 130 19.36 -14.36 -4.33
N ASP A 131 18.18 -14.78 -3.87
CA ASP A 131 18.01 -15.85 -2.86
C ASP A 131 18.68 -15.56 -1.49
N VAL A 132 19.04 -14.30 -1.24
CA VAL A 132 19.48 -13.82 0.09
C VAL A 132 18.26 -13.75 1.02
N ARG A 133 18.07 -14.83 1.77
CA ARG A 133 16.97 -15.04 2.71
C ARG A 133 17.39 -15.91 3.89
N ASP A 134 16.53 -15.93 4.92
CA ASP A 134 16.65 -16.84 6.06
C ASP A 134 16.57 -18.31 5.60
N LYS A 135 17.64 -19.07 5.83
CA LYS A 135 17.70 -20.49 5.46
C LYS A 135 16.79 -21.38 6.31
N ASN A 136 16.39 -20.91 7.50
CA ASN A 136 15.52 -21.66 8.40
C ASN A 136 14.03 -21.49 8.05
N LYS A 137 13.71 -20.60 7.10
CA LYS A 137 12.37 -20.45 6.55
C LYS A 137 12.23 -21.25 5.26
N PRO A 138 11.02 -21.76 4.96
CA PRO A 138 10.78 -22.42 3.68
C PRO A 138 11.14 -21.48 2.52
N PRO A 139 11.62 -22.02 1.38
CA PRO A 139 11.79 -21.22 0.17
C PRO A 139 10.48 -20.48 -0.19
N PRO A 140 10.57 -19.28 -0.81
CA PRO A 140 9.39 -18.53 -1.20
C PRO A 140 8.42 -19.38 -2.03
N SER A 141 7.12 -19.24 -1.77
CA SER A 141 6.07 -20.04 -2.41
C SER A 141 5.99 -19.88 -3.93
N TRP A 142 6.58 -18.81 -4.48
CA TRP A 142 6.68 -18.54 -5.90
C TRP A 142 7.89 -19.20 -6.58
N TYR A 143 8.82 -19.79 -5.81
CA TYR A 143 9.92 -20.57 -6.39
C TYR A 143 9.36 -21.78 -7.12
N GLN A 144 9.65 -21.86 -8.41
CA GLN A 144 9.37 -23.05 -9.18
C GLN A 144 10.46 -24.09 -8.94
N LYS A 145 10.23 -25.32 -9.40
CA LYS A 145 11.20 -26.42 -9.24
C LYS A 145 12.64 -26.03 -9.68
N PRO A 146 12.87 -25.34 -10.82
CA PRO A 146 14.21 -24.89 -11.19
C PRO A 146 14.83 -23.88 -10.21
N ASP A 147 14.01 -23.03 -9.59
CA ASP A 147 14.47 -22.07 -8.59
C ASP A 147 14.87 -22.77 -7.29
N LEU A 148 14.10 -23.79 -6.87
CA LEU A 148 14.42 -24.61 -5.70
C LEU A 148 15.75 -25.35 -5.90
N GLU A 149 15.92 -26.00 -7.04
CA GLU A 149 17.17 -26.71 -7.41
C GLU A 149 18.35 -25.73 -7.47
N ARG A 150 18.14 -24.53 -8.02
CA ARG A 150 19.17 -23.48 -8.08
C ARG A 150 19.51 -22.94 -6.69
N SER A 151 18.51 -22.73 -5.84
CA SER A 151 18.66 -22.26 -4.46
C SER A 151 19.48 -23.27 -3.65
N GLU A 152 19.11 -24.55 -3.70
CA GLU A 152 19.83 -25.63 -3.03
C GLU A 152 21.29 -25.72 -3.52
N LYS A 153 21.50 -25.75 -4.84
CA LYS A 153 22.85 -25.77 -5.43
C LYS A 153 23.69 -24.58 -4.97
N THR A 154 23.10 -23.38 -4.96
CA THR A 154 23.80 -22.15 -4.56
C THR A 154 24.14 -22.17 -3.08
N ARG A 155 23.21 -22.59 -2.21
CA ARG A 155 23.46 -22.67 -0.77
C ARG A 155 24.49 -23.74 -0.41
N ASN A 156 24.52 -24.85 -1.14
CA ASN A 156 25.56 -25.86 -0.98
C ASN A 156 26.94 -25.36 -1.44
N ALA A 157 27.00 -24.54 -2.50
CA ALA A 157 28.27 -24.04 -3.03
C ALA A 157 28.83 -22.83 -2.24
N ILE A 158 27.96 -21.89 -1.86
CA ILE A 158 28.35 -20.58 -1.30
C ILE A 158 27.47 -20.13 -0.13
N GLY A 159 26.96 -21.06 0.69
CA GLY A 159 26.05 -20.76 1.80
C GLY A 159 26.55 -19.71 2.79
N ALA A 160 27.85 -19.71 3.12
CA ALA A 160 28.44 -18.70 4.00
C ALA A 160 28.34 -17.27 3.43
N TYR A 161 28.46 -17.13 2.12
CA TYR A 161 28.29 -15.84 1.43
C TYR A 161 26.82 -15.38 1.46
N ILE A 162 25.88 -16.28 1.22
CA ILE A 162 24.44 -15.97 1.29
C ILE A 162 24.02 -15.58 2.71
N ASP A 163 24.53 -16.29 3.72
CA ASP A 163 24.27 -15.99 5.13
C ASP A 163 24.85 -14.62 5.53
N ALA A 164 26.07 -14.29 5.09
CA ALA A 164 26.69 -12.99 5.32
C ALA A 164 25.91 -11.84 4.66
N LYS A 165 25.50 -12.00 3.39
CA LYS A 165 24.65 -11.02 2.70
C LYS A 165 23.29 -10.87 3.36
N TYR A 166 22.70 -11.96 3.86
CA TYR A 166 21.41 -11.90 4.57
C TYR A 166 21.52 -11.09 5.86
N ALA A 167 22.60 -11.28 6.62
CA ALA A 167 22.84 -10.50 7.83
C ALA A 167 23.01 -8.99 7.53
N ALA A 168 23.74 -8.64 6.47
CA ALA A 168 23.86 -7.26 6.01
C ALA A 168 22.52 -6.66 5.53
N ASP A 169 21.80 -7.36 4.65
CA ASP A 169 20.50 -6.93 4.13
C ASP A 169 19.48 -6.72 5.27
N LYS A 170 19.42 -7.67 6.22
CA LYS A 170 18.53 -7.58 7.39
C LYS A 170 18.88 -6.38 8.26
N ASN A 171 20.17 -6.16 8.53
CA ASN A 171 20.62 -5.01 9.29
C ASN A 171 20.23 -3.68 8.60
N LEU A 172 20.49 -3.57 7.30
CA LEU A 172 20.15 -2.38 6.51
C LEU A 172 18.63 -2.13 6.49
N SER A 173 17.82 -3.18 6.34
CA SER A 173 16.36 -3.07 6.27
C SER A 173 15.71 -2.46 7.52
N GLY A 174 16.38 -2.57 8.67
CA GLY A 174 15.92 -1.97 9.93
C GLY A 174 16.32 -0.51 10.11
N ARG A 175 17.14 0.06 9.20
CA ARG A 175 17.65 1.43 9.31
C ARG A 175 16.75 2.42 8.59
N THR A 176 16.45 3.51 9.28
CA THR A 176 15.62 4.64 8.80
C THR A 176 16.38 5.97 8.78
N SER A 177 17.63 5.97 9.24
CA SER A 177 18.51 7.13 9.40
C SER A 177 19.03 7.71 8.07
N PHE A 178 19.01 6.91 7.00
CA PHE A 178 19.40 7.33 5.66
C PHE A 178 18.63 6.54 4.59
N PRO A 179 18.37 7.14 3.41
CA PRO A 179 17.74 6.45 2.29
C PRO A 179 18.69 5.39 1.69
N TRP A 180 18.16 4.19 1.41
CA TRP A 180 18.94 3.08 0.87
C TRP A 180 18.17 2.32 -0.22
N PHE A 181 18.89 1.60 -1.09
CA PHE A 181 18.34 0.67 -2.08
C PHE A 181 19.24 -0.58 -2.18
N VAL A 182 18.65 -1.77 -2.27
CA VAL A 182 19.40 -3.03 -2.45
C VAL A 182 19.11 -3.64 -3.82
N LEU A 183 20.19 -3.87 -4.58
CA LEU A 183 20.14 -4.63 -5.82
C LEU A 183 20.66 -6.05 -5.60
N ARG A 184 19.87 -7.05 -5.95
CA ARG A 184 20.15 -8.47 -5.78
C ARG A 184 20.38 -9.14 -7.14
N PRO A 185 21.60 -9.07 -7.70
CA PRO A 185 21.89 -9.69 -8.98
C PRO A 185 21.88 -11.23 -8.92
N GLY A 186 21.51 -11.84 -10.05
CA GLY A 186 21.70 -13.27 -10.33
C GLY A 186 23.18 -13.64 -10.49
N GLY A 187 23.45 -14.83 -11.04
CA GLY A 187 24.83 -15.28 -11.31
C GLY A 187 25.57 -14.27 -12.21
N LEU A 188 26.77 -13.83 -11.81
CA LEU A 188 27.45 -12.73 -12.50
C LEU A 188 28.35 -13.21 -13.65
N LEU A 189 28.09 -12.72 -14.86
CA LEU A 189 28.85 -13.00 -16.07
C LEU A 189 29.83 -11.87 -16.42
N ASP A 190 30.94 -12.22 -17.07
CA ASP A 190 31.94 -11.26 -17.60
C ASP A 190 31.68 -10.92 -19.08
N GLU A 191 30.54 -11.34 -19.62
CA GLU A 191 30.08 -11.00 -20.97
C GLU A 191 29.66 -9.52 -21.08
N PRO A 192 29.65 -8.92 -22.29
CA PRO A 192 29.14 -7.57 -22.51
C PRO A 192 27.70 -7.41 -22.05
N GLY A 193 27.35 -6.21 -21.57
CA GLY A 193 25.97 -5.87 -21.21
C GLY A 193 25.04 -5.89 -22.42
N THR A 194 23.81 -6.35 -22.21
CA THR A 194 22.75 -6.37 -23.22
C THR A 194 21.89 -5.11 -23.20
N GLY A 195 21.97 -4.33 -22.12
CA GLY A 195 21.06 -3.20 -21.86
C GLY A 195 19.65 -3.63 -21.48
N LYS A 196 19.40 -4.93 -21.27
CA LYS A 196 18.09 -5.50 -20.97
C LYS A 196 18.11 -6.40 -19.73
N VAL A 197 17.06 -6.31 -18.92
CA VAL A 197 16.98 -6.93 -17.61
C VAL A 197 15.56 -7.36 -17.25
N ALA A 198 15.46 -8.27 -16.29
CA ALA A 198 14.29 -8.51 -15.47
C ALA A 198 14.60 -7.99 -14.06
N LEU A 199 13.92 -6.91 -13.65
CA LEU A 199 14.09 -6.26 -12.35
C LEU A 199 12.79 -6.34 -11.54
N GLY A 200 12.80 -6.85 -10.31
CA GLY A 200 11.61 -6.87 -9.47
C GLY A 200 11.74 -7.63 -8.15
N ILE A 201 10.66 -7.67 -7.37
CA ILE A 201 10.60 -8.36 -6.06
C ILE A 201 10.36 -9.88 -6.16
N HIS A 202 10.03 -10.37 -7.35
CA HIS A 202 9.85 -11.79 -7.67
C HIS A 202 10.50 -12.04 -9.03
N GLN A 203 11.66 -12.67 -9.03
CA GLN A 203 12.34 -13.09 -10.26
C GLN A 203 12.82 -14.53 -10.10
N SER A 204 12.68 -15.34 -11.14
CA SER A 204 13.29 -16.68 -11.16
C SER A 204 14.77 -16.58 -10.79
N LEU A 205 15.35 -17.60 -10.15
CA LEU A 205 16.77 -17.64 -9.79
C LEU A 205 17.67 -18.17 -10.91
N VAL A 206 17.08 -18.65 -12.00
CA VAL A 206 17.78 -19.48 -12.99
C VAL A 206 18.71 -18.67 -13.88
N HIS A 207 18.37 -17.41 -14.15
CA HIS A 207 19.13 -16.59 -15.09
C HIS A 207 20.36 -15.96 -14.43
N SER A 208 21.42 -15.84 -15.23
CA SER A 208 22.61 -15.07 -14.87
C SER A 208 22.50 -13.67 -15.47
N ILE A 209 23.35 -12.73 -15.08
CA ILE A 209 23.34 -11.33 -15.53
C ILE A 209 24.77 -10.84 -15.79
N PRO A 210 25.03 -10.15 -16.93
CA PRO A 210 26.30 -9.45 -17.16
C PRO A 210 26.58 -8.42 -16.07
N ARG A 211 27.83 -8.36 -15.58
CA ARG A 211 28.25 -7.33 -14.61
C ARG A 211 28.04 -5.90 -15.13
N GLU A 212 28.10 -5.72 -16.44
CA GLU A 212 27.84 -4.42 -17.07
C GLU A 212 26.39 -3.97 -16.92
N ASP A 213 25.42 -4.88 -17.03
CA ASP A 213 24.00 -4.57 -16.85
C ASP A 213 23.65 -4.33 -15.37
N VAL A 214 24.34 -5.01 -14.44
CA VAL A 214 24.27 -4.69 -12.99
C VAL A 214 24.75 -3.27 -12.73
N ALA A 215 25.91 -2.90 -13.28
CA ALA A 215 26.48 -1.56 -13.18
C ALA A 215 25.56 -0.49 -13.81
N ALA A 216 25.01 -0.76 -14.99
CA ALA A 216 24.06 0.14 -15.66
C ALA A 216 22.80 0.35 -14.82
N THR A 217 22.24 -0.73 -14.25
CA THR A 217 21.05 -0.68 -13.39
C THR A 217 21.30 0.16 -12.13
N LEU A 218 22.43 -0.05 -11.45
CA LEU A 218 22.82 0.76 -10.28
C LEU A 218 22.96 2.24 -10.64
N LEU A 219 23.48 2.54 -11.82
CA LEU A 219 23.69 3.90 -12.29
C LEU A 219 22.36 4.60 -12.63
N GLU A 220 21.39 3.89 -13.21
CA GLU A 220 20.03 4.42 -13.35
C GLU A 220 19.38 4.68 -11.99
N VAL A 221 19.51 3.76 -11.02
CA VAL A 221 18.97 3.94 -9.66
C VAL A 221 19.64 5.09 -8.93
N ALA A 222 20.95 5.30 -9.10
CA ALA A 222 21.69 6.40 -8.49
C ALA A 222 21.18 7.78 -8.94
N GLN A 223 20.73 7.88 -10.20
CA GLN A 223 20.28 9.12 -10.82
C GLN A 223 18.83 9.49 -10.45
N LEU A 224 18.06 8.55 -9.90
CA LEU A 224 16.72 8.85 -9.43
C LEU A 224 16.73 9.95 -8.34
N PRO A 225 15.71 10.83 -8.32
CA PRO A 225 15.52 11.80 -7.24
C PRO A 225 15.40 11.14 -5.86
N LYS A 226 15.93 11.80 -4.82
CA LYS A 226 15.75 11.41 -3.41
C LYS A 226 14.26 11.14 -3.12
N GLY A 227 13.97 10.06 -2.40
CA GLY A 227 12.61 9.57 -2.15
C GLY A 227 12.09 8.57 -3.20
N GLN A 228 12.67 8.50 -4.40
CA GLN A 228 12.29 7.51 -5.40
C GLN A 228 13.12 6.24 -5.28
N ALA A 229 12.47 5.08 -5.16
CA ALA A 229 13.08 3.76 -4.93
C ALA A 229 13.74 3.55 -3.55
N ASP A 230 13.73 4.55 -2.65
CA ASP A 230 14.29 4.38 -1.31
C ASP A 230 13.51 3.30 -0.53
N GLY A 231 14.23 2.42 0.17
CA GLY A 231 13.68 1.30 0.94
C GLY A 231 13.39 0.03 0.12
N LEU A 232 13.69 0.01 -1.18
CA LEU A 232 13.45 -1.17 -2.02
C LEU A 232 14.60 -2.16 -2.02
N MET A 233 14.25 -3.45 -2.12
CA MET A 233 15.17 -4.56 -2.39
C MET A 233 14.66 -5.33 -3.61
N LEU A 234 15.42 -5.31 -4.71
CA LEU A 234 14.97 -5.87 -5.99
C LEU A 234 15.97 -6.88 -6.54
N ASP A 235 15.44 -8.01 -7.01
CA ASP A 235 16.18 -9.03 -7.75
C ASP A 235 16.40 -8.56 -9.18
N LEU A 236 17.61 -8.80 -9.70
CA LEU A 236 18.06 -8.40 -11.03
C LEU A 236 18.65 -9.58 -11.80
N LEU A 237 18.06 -9.89 -12.95
CA LEU A 237 18.51 -10.95 -13.84
C LEU A 237 18.47 -10.51 -15.30
N SER A 238 19.11 -11.28 -16.19
CA SER A 238 18.92 -11.06 -17.64
C SER A 238 17.45 -11.23 -17.99
N GLY A 239 16.95 -10.36 -18.87
CA GLY A 239 15.58 -10.37 -19.33
C GLY A 239 15.42 -9.48 -20.56
N ASP A 240 14.19 -9.15 -20.91
CA ASP A 240 13.89 -8.50 -22.19
C ASP A 240 13.60 -6.99 -22.09
N ASN A 241 13.45 -6.46 -20.87
CA ASN A 241 13.05 -5.07 -20.66
C ASN A 241 14.26 -4.15 -20.60
N ASP A 242 14.18 -2.96 -21.19
CA ASP A 242 15.29 -2.00 -21.13
C ASP A 242 15.56 -1.55 -19.68
N ILE A 243 16.84 -1.34 -19.36
CA ILE A 243 17.27 -0.98 -18.00
C ILE A 243 16.63 0.33 -17.52
N PRO A 244 16.64 1.44 -18.29
CA PRO A 244 16.03 2.70 -17.84
C PRO A 244 14.54 2.58 -17.51
N SER A 245 13.74 1.93 -18.34
CA SER A 245 12.30 1.72 -18.10
C SER A 245 12.08 0.78 -16.93
N SER A 246 12.85 -0.31 -16.83
CA SER A 246 12.74 -1.24 -15.70
C SER A 246 12.99 -0.56 -14.36
N VAL A 247 13.98 0.34 -14.29
CA VAL A 247 14.28 1.12 -13.09
C VAL A 247 13.22 2.15 -12.79
N ARG A 248 12.70 2.89 -13.79
CA ARG A 248 11.59 3.84 -13.59
C ARG A 248 10.34 3.14 -13.08
N ASP A 249 9.95 2.06 -13.74
CA ASP A 249 8.82 1.23 -13.36
C ASP A 249 8.95 0.71 -11.93
N ALA A 250 10.13 0.22 -11.56
CA ALA A 250 10.41 -0.27 -10.23
C ALA A 250 10.31 0.85 -9.17
N ALA A 251 10.84 2.04 -9.49
CA ALA A 251 10.76 3.21 -8.63
C ALA A 251 9.31 3.69 -8.44
N GLU A 252 8.52 3.74 -9.52
CA GLU A 252 7.10 4.09 -9.47
C GLU A 252 6.29 3.08 -8.66
N ARG A 253 6.55 1.78 -8.85
CA ARG A 253 5.92 0.70 -8.08
C ARG A 253 6.30 0.72 -6.59
N GLY A 254 7.42 1.33 -6.23
CA GLY A 254 7.88 1.51 -4.84
C GLY A 254 7.46 2.82 -4.17
N LEU A 255 6.95 3.81 -4.90
CA LEU A 255 6.45 5.07 -4.33
C LEU A 255 5.06 4.89 -3.70
N PRO A 256 4.78 5.56 -2.56
CA PRO A 256 3.42 5.74 -2.06
C PRO A 256 2.51 6.37 -3.14
N GLU A 257 1.25 5.94 -3.24
CA GLU A 257 0.29 6.31 -4.31
C GLU A 257 0.22 7.83 -4.61
N MET A 258 0.43 8.68 -3.60
CA MET A 258 0.38 10.15 -3.72
C MET A 258 1.41 10.74 -4.70
N LEU A 259 2.61 10.17 -4.79
CA LEU A 259 3.68 10.69 -5.64
C LEU A 259 3.61 10.18 -7.09
N ARG A 260 2.86 9.10 -7.36
CA ARG A 260 2.69 8.51 -8.71
C ARG A 260 1.88 9.43 -9.64
N SER A 261 0.93 10.18 -9.07
CA SER A 261 0.10 11.16 -9.77
C SER A 261 0.92 12.29 -10.42
N PHE A 262 2.06 12.66 -9.82
CA PHE A 262 2.91 13.76 -10.32
C PHE A 262 3.85 13.36 -11.46
N PHE A 263 4.19 12.07 -11.60
CA PHE A 263 5.10 11.58 -12.65
C PHE A 263 4.38 11.03 -13.87
N SER A 264 3.13 10.57 -13.72
CA SER A 264 2.31 10.07 -14.84
C SER A 264 1.83 11.16 -15.80
N ALA A 265 1.96 12.44 -15.45
CA ALA A 265 1.69 13.56 -16.35
C ALA A 265 3.02 14.05 -16.92
N GLY A 266 3.31 13.69 -18.18
CA GLY A 266 4.48 14.17 -18.90
C GLY A 266 4.51 15.69 -19.03
N VAL A 267 5.14 16.38 -18.10
CA VAL A 267 5.47 17.80 -18.22
C VAL A 267 6.81 17.91 -18.94
N CYS A 268 6.74 17.85 -20.27
CA CYS A 268 7.76 18.46 -21.11
C CYS A 268 7.48 19.97 -21.17
N LEU A 269 8.32 20.72 -20.45
CA LEU A 269 8.80 22.07 -20.75
C LEU A 269 8.09 22.84 -21.89
N VAL A 270 7.21 23.80 -21.58
CA VAL A 270 7.15 25.11 -22.27
C VAL A 270 6.76 26.18 -21.24
N LEU A 271 7.77 26.93 -20.79
CA LEU A 271 7.60 28.27 -20.25
C LEU A 271 7.47 29.24 -21.43
N ALA A 272 6.33 29.92 -21.57
CA ALA A 272 6.19 31.32 -22.00
C ALA A 272 4.79 31.62 -22.58
N THR A 273 4.25 32.77 -22.14
CA THR A 273 3.26 33.63 -22.81
C THR A 273 1.87 33.07 -23.14
N LEU A 274 0.85 33.53 -22.41
CA LEU A 274 -0.22 34.34 -22.99
C LEU A 274 -1.10 34.95 -21.88
N ALA A 275 -0.88 36.24 -21.64
CA ALA A 275 -1.84 37.15 -21.04
C ALA A 275 -2.49 37.98 -22.17
N ALA A 276 -3.75 38.40 -21.95
CA ALA A 276 -4.61 39.24 -22.80
C ALA A 276 -5.18 38.52 -24.04
N VAL A 277 -6.50 38.47 -24.29
CA VAL A 277 -7.43 39.55 -24.69
C VAL A 277 -8.86 39.15 -24.24
N CYS A 278 -9.54 39.96 -23.41
CA CYS A 278 -10.76 40.76 -23.71
C CYS A 278 -11.72 40.15 -24.75
N GLU A 279 -13.05 40.26 -24.72
CA GLU A 279 -14.08 40.77 -23.82
C GLU A 279 -15.38 40.35 -24.52
N ALA A 280 -16.37 39.81 -23.80
CA ALA A 280 -17.77 39.94 -24.18
C ALA A 280 -18.63 39.85 -22.91
N SER A 281 -19.38 40.91 -22.68
CA SER A 281 -19.97 41.35 -21.42
C SER A 281 -20.99 40.41 -20.75
N PRO A 282 -21.19 40.53 -19.42
CA PRO A 282 -22.02 39.64 -18.63
C PRO A 282 -23.49 40.07 -18.62
N VAL A 283 -24.40 39.09 -18.70
CA VAL A 283 -25.77 39.26 -18.25
C VAL A 283 -25.76 39.12 -16.72
N PHE A 284 -25.91 40.24 -16.03
CA PHE A 284 -26.06 40.29 -14.58
C PHE A 284 -27.39 39.64 -14.16
N TYR A 285 -27.32 38.39 -13.69
CA TYR A 285 -28.24 37.93 -12.65
C TYR A 285 -27.55 38.09 -11.30
N SER A 286 -27.96 39.12 -10.57
CA SER A 286 -27.64 39.30 -9.16
C SER A 286 -28.27 38.17 -8.35
N THR A 287 -27.49 37.13 -8.06
CA THR A 287 -27.70 36.30 -6.88
C THR A 287 -26.49 36.46 -6.00
N LYS A 288 -26.68 37.14 -4.86
CA LYS A 288 -25.71 37.23 -3.77
C LYS A 288 -25.18 35.83 -3.47
N PHE A 289 -23.95 35.53 -3.89
CA PHE A 289 -23.23 34.38 -3.36
C PHE A 289 -22.93 34.70 -1.90
N GLY A 290 -23.79 34.20 -1.02
CA GLY A 290 -23.42 34.01 0.38
C GLY A 290 -22.15 33.15 0.45
N PRO A 291 -21.38 33.25 1.53
CA PRO A 291 -20.10 32.55 1.66
C PRO A 291 -20.29 31.06 1.36
N ARG A 292 -19.44 30.51 0.47
CA ARG A 292 -19.33 29.06 0.23
C ARG A 292 -19.28 28.38 1.61
N ARG A 293 -20.34 27.67 1.98
CA ARG A 293 -20.36 26.84 3.18
C ARG A 293 -19.37 25.70 2.95
N THR A 294 -18.12 25.90 3.37
CA THR A 294 -17.15 24.82 3.54
C THR A 294 -17.80 23.72 4.38
N ALA A 295 -17.58 22.46 4.02
CA ALA A 295 -18.09 21.31 4.76
C ALA A 295 -17.82 21.52 6.26
N HIS A 296 -18.84 21.31 7.10
CA HIS A 296 -18.95 21.81 8.46
C HIS A 296 -17.77 21.44 9.40
N PHE A 297 -16.90 20.50 9.01
CA PHE A 297 -15.74 20.08 9.82
C PHE A 297 -14.42 20.00 9.05
N ALA A 298 -14.36 20.51 7.81
CA ALA A 298 -13.11 20.64 7.03
C ALA A 298 -12.03 21.42 7.81
N GLN A 299 -12.45 22.49 8.47
CA GLN A 299 -11.53 23.26 9.32
C GLN A 299 -11.10 22.49 10.57
N CYS A 300 -11.96 21.66 11.16
CA CYS A 300 -11.62 20.84 12.33
C CYS A 300 -10.57 19.77 11.97
N GLN A 301 -10.72 19.11 10.83
CA GLN A 301 -9.85 18.01 10.42
C GLN A 301 -8.55 18.46 9.73
N ALA A 302 -8.47 19.72 9.30
CA ALA A 302 -7.29 20.24 8.64
C ALA A 302 -6.04 20.08 9.53
N PRO A 303 -4.90 19.61 8.99
CA PRO A 303 -3.65 19.46 9.74
C PRO A 303 -3.29 20.75 10.49
N LYS A 304 -2.96 20.61 11.78
CA LYS A 304 -2.57 21.72 12.64
C LYS A 304 -1.06 21.70 12.89
N THR A 305 -0.48 22.87 13.10
CA THR A 305 0.89 22.98 13.61
C THR A 305 0.93 22.53 15.08
N SER A 306 2.07 22.00 15.52
CA SER A 306 2.27 21.49 16.88
C SER A 306 2.11 22.52 17.99
N SER A 307 2.19 23.82 17.65
CA SER A 307 1.98 24.94 18.58
C SER A 307 0.57 25.54 18.52
N GLY A 308 -0.29 25.07 17.60
CA GLY A 308 -1.64 25.59 17.41
C GLY A 308 -2.68 24.91 18.32
N ASN A 309 -3.88 25.48 18.42
CA ASN A 309 -5.01 24.82 19.05
C ASN A 309 -5.46 23.63 18.17
N PRO A 310 -5.34 22.36 18.64
CA PRO A 310 -5.72 21.20 17.86
C PRO A 310 -7.22 21.15 17.56
N LEU A 311 -8.04 21.81 18.37
CA LEU A 311 -9.50 21.87 18.23
C LEU A 311 -9.97 23.08 17.41
N ALA A 312 -9.07 23.83 16.77
CA ALA A 312 -9.43 24.98 15.96
C ALA A 312 -10.35 24.57 14.79
N GLY A 313 -11.56 25.15 14.75
CA GLY A 313 -12.59 24.85 13.75
C GLY A 313 -13.47 23.64 14.09
N CYS A 314 -13.28 23.03 15.25
CA CYS A 314 -14.12 21.93 15.74
C CYS A 314 -15.37 22.43 16.47
N PRO A 315 -16.46 21.64 16.50
CA PRO A 315 -17.62 21.93 17.33
C PRO A 315 -17.26 22.12 18.79
N SER A 316 -18.02 22.99 19.47
CA SER A 316 -17.89 23.13 20.91
C SER A 316 -18.11 21.78 21.62
N GLY A 317 -17.27 21.48 22.61
CA GLY A 317 -17.30 20.21 23.35
C GLY A 317 -16.61 19.03 22.65
N THR A 318 -15.88 19.26 21.55
CA THR A 318 -15.10 18.20 20.88
C THR A 318 -14.01 17.65 21.80
N ILE A 319 -13.98 16.33 21.98
CA ILE A 319 -12.91 15.63 22.71
C ILE A 319 -11.73 15.39 21.78
N PHE A 320 -10.52 15.71 22.24
CA PHE A 320 -9.28 15.49 21.47
C PHE A 320 -8.51 14.26 21.98
N VAL A 321 -8.15 13.37 21.06
CA VAL A 321 -7.37 12.14 21.32
C VAL A 321 -6.06 12.24 20.56
N SER A 322 -4.94 12.10 21.26
CA SER A 322 -3.62 12.02 20.63
C SER A 322 -2.67 11.21 21.48
N LYS A 323 -1.86 10.36 20.83
CA LYS A 323 -0.82 9.59 21.52
C LYS A 323 0.29 10.47 22.09
N THR A 324 0.56 11.61 21.47
CA THR A 324 1.76 12.41 21.74
C THR A 324 1.45 13.88 22.03
N HIS A 325 0.33 14.43 21.53
CA HIS A 325 0.07 15.86 21.65
C HIS A 325 -0.23 16.24 23.11
N PRO A 326 0.45 17.27 23.68
CA PRO A 326 0.32 17.62 25.10
C PRO A 326 -1.09 18.08 25.49
N ALA A 327 -1.80 18.75 24.58
CA ALA A 327 -3.18 19.19 24.81
C ALA A 327 -4.24 18.07 24.82
N ALA A 328 -3.91 16.84 24.41
CA ALA A 328 -4.87 15.74 24.43
C ALA A 328 -5.03 15.16 25.83
N ARG A 329 -6.27 15.10 26.31
CA ARG A 329 -6.63 14.48 27.59
C ARG A 329 -6.65 12.95 27.51
N PHE A 330 -6.88 12.40 26.32
CA PHE A 330 -6.98 10.95 26.12
C PHE A 330 -5.88 10.48 25.17
N ARG A 331 -5.26 9.35 25.52
CA ARG A 331 -4.23 8.67 24.71
C ARG A 331 -4.80 7.54 23.85
N THR A 332 -6.02 7.11 24.14
CA THR A 332 -6.73 6.01 23.48
C THR A 332 -8.11 6.46 23.04
N ILE A 333 -8.60 5.88 21.95
CA ILE A 333 -9.92 6.21 21.39
C ILE A 333 -11.01 5.70 22.34
N SER A 334 -10.82 4.50 22.88
CA SER A 334 -11.78 3.86 23.79
C SER A 334 -12.02 4.71 25.04
N ALA A 335 -10.97 5.26 25.66
CA ALA A 335 -11.11 6.11 26.85
C ALA A 335 -11.84 7.42 26.54
N ALA A 336 -11.64 7.99 25.35
CA ALA A 336 -12.34 9.20 24.92
C ALA A 336 -13.84 8.94 24.71
N LEU A 337 -14.19 7.80 24.10
CA LEU A 337 -15.58 7.39 23.90
C LEU A 337 -16.29 7.11 25.23
N SER A 338 -15.62 6.42 26.17
CA SER A 338 -16.16 6.18 27.51
C SER A 338 -16.38 7.46 28.33
N ALA A 339 -15.66 8.54 28.01
CA ALA A 339 -15.81 9.83 28.68
C ALA A 339 -16.93 10.70 28.10
N LEU A 340 -17.56 10.30 26.99
CA LEU A 340 -18.69 11.05 26.44
C LEU A 340 -19.88 11.00 27.44
N PRO A 341 -20.63 12.11 27.61
CA PRO A 341 -21.84 12.10 28.43
C PRO A 341 -22.94 11.20 27.86
N ASP A 342 -23.62 10.44 28.72
CA ASP A 342 -24.78 9.63 28.34
C ASP A 342 -26.10 10.39 28.48
N ASN A 343 -26.28 11.42 27.66
CA ASN A 343 -27.40 12.35 27.75
C ASN A 343 -28.21 12.47 26.46
N GLY A 344 -28.00 11.55 25.51
CA GLY A 344 -28.65 11.55 24.19
C GLY A 344 -28.13 12.62 23.21
N ASN A 345 -27.20 13.49 23.62
CA ASN A 345 -26.62 14.49 22.74
C ASN A 345 -25.51 13.90 21.86
N THR A 346 -25.29 14.53 20.70
CA THR A 346 -24.19 14.15 19.81
C THR A 346 -22.86 14.54 20.43
N GLY A 347 -21.99 13.55 20.68
CA GLY A 347 -20.58 13.77 20.99
C GLY A 347 -19.77 13.99 19.70
N THR A 348 -18.60 14.64 19.82
CA THR A 348 -17.63 14.72 18.71
C THR A 348 -16.25 14.40 19.27
N VAL A 349 -15.51 13.53 18.58
CA VAL A 349 -14.15 13.12 18.95
C VAL A 349 -13.22 13.41 17.78
N LEU A 350 -12.21 14.26 17.98
CA LEU A 350 -11.11 14.45 17.03
C LEU A 350 -9.97 13.51 17.40
N ILE A 351 -9.56 12.67 16.46
CA ILE A 351 -8.45 11.73 16.62
C ILE A 351 -7.26 12.26 15.82
N ASP A 352 -6.16 12.50 16.51
CA ASP A 352 -4.90 12.94 15.92
C ASP A 352 -4.24 11.83 15.11
N GLN A 353 -3.34 12.20 14.21
CA GLN A 353 -2.63 11.24 13.37
C GLN A 353 -1.87 10.19 14.19
N GLY A 354 -1.84 8.97 13.69
CA GLY A 354 -1.12 7.87 14.31
C GLY A 354 -1.82 6.52 14.12
N GLN A 355 -1.13 5.47 14.58
CA GLN A 355 -1.67 4.12 14.62
C GLN A 355 -2.16 3.81 16.04
N TYR A 356 -3.40 3.35 16.18
CA TYR A 356 -4.05 3.01 17.44
C TYR A 356 -4.35 1.51 17.46
N HIS A 357 -3.61 0.75 18.29
CA HIS A 357 -3.83 -0.69 18.44
C HIS A 357 -4.89 -0.94 19.51
N GLU A 358 -6.16 -0.97 19.10
CA GLU A 358 -7.32 -1.04 19.99
C GLU A 358 -8.51 -1.71 19.29
N LYS A 359 -9.36 -2.40 20.07
CA LYS A 359 -10.74 -2.67 19.68
C LYS A 359 -11.60 -1.49 20.11
N VAL A 360 -12.25 -0.84 19.15
CA VAL A 360 -13.10 0.33 19.40
C VAL A 360 -14.56 -0.08 19.28
N VAL A 361 -15.30 -0.02 20.38
CA VAL A 361 -16.76 -0.20 20.37
C VAL A 361 -17.40 1.17 20.57
N VAL A 362 -18.22 1.58 19.61
CA VAL A 362 -18.82 2.90 19.58
C VAL A 362 -20.33 2.83 19.73
N THR A 363 -20.83 3.65 20.66
CA THR A 363 -22.26 3.91 20.85
C THR A 363 -22.66 5.34 20.43
N ARG A 364 -21.72 6.22 20.00
CA ARG A 364 -21.95 7.67 19.72
C ARG A 364 -21.03 8.25 18.60
N GLY A 365 -21.48 9.23 17.81
CA GLY A 365 -20.87 9.66 16.52
C GLY A 365 -19.61 10.57 16.52
N VAL A 366 -18.99 10.76 15.33
CA VAL A 366 -17.80 11.60 15.01
C VAL A 366 -17.96 12.25 13.60
N THR A 367 -17.28 13.36 13.22
CA THR A 367 -17.67 14.29 12.11
C THR A 367 -16.60 14.57 10.97
N PRO A 368 -16.97 15.01 9.72
CA PRO A 368 -16.15 14.91 8.45
C PRO A 368 -15.22 16.03 7.87
N ASP A 369 -14.22 15.57 7.07
CA ASP A 369 -13.64 16.17 5.83
C ASP A 369 -13.12 15.14 4.78
N ILE A 370 -13.85 14.90 3.68
CA ILE A 370 -13.72 13.70 2.81
C ILE A 370 -12.88 13.94 1.54
N SER A 371 -11.69 14.53 1.66
CA SER A 371 -10.88 14.85 0.47
C SER A 371 -10.32 13.61 -0.27
N SER A 372 -9.91 12.55 0.44
CA SER A 372 -9.55 11.24 -0.14
C SER A 372 -9.25 10.18 0.95
N ALA A 373 -9.85 8.98 0.85
CA ALA A 373 -9.54 7.85 1.73
C ALA A 373 -8.09 7.32 1.57
N ASN A 374 -7.42 7.63 0.46
CA ASN A 374 -6.02 7.22 0.20
C ASN A 374 -4.98 8.01 1.02
N SER A 375 -5.42 9.00 1.80
CA SER A 375 -4.54 9.92 2.55
C SER A 375 -4.92 10.04 4.03
N ASN A 376 -5.65 9.06 4.54
CA ASN A 376 -6.00 9.02 5.96
C ASN A 376 -4.72 8.94 6.81
N ARG A 377 -4.69 9.71 7.90
CA ARG A 377 -3.54 9.81 8.81
C ARG A 377 -3.75 9.06 10.12
N VAL A 378 -4.95 8.54 10.30
CA VAL A 378 -5.37 7.78 11.48
C VAL A 378 -5.64 6.36 11.03
N GLU A 379 -4.94 5.41 11.64
CA GLU A 379 -5.23 3.99 11.48
C GLU A 379 -5.56 3.40 12.85
N VAL A 380 -6.71 2.76 12.96
CA VAL A 380 -7.09 1.93 14.09
C VAL A 380 -6.94 0.48 13.63
N TRP A 381 -6.20 -0.31 14.38
CA TRP A 381 -5.96 -1.70 14.01
C TRP A 381 -6.00 -2.65 15.20
N GLN A 382 -6.23 -3.92 14.91
CA GLN A 382 -6.06 -5.03 15.82
C GLN A 382 -5.75 -6.31 15.03
N SER A 383 -5.60 -7.44 15.72
CA SER A 383 -5.23 -8.70 15.06
C SER A 383 -5.97 -9.95 15.56
N SER A 384 -7.15 -9.78 16.13
CA SER A 384 -7.98 -10.90 16.57
C SER A 384 -8.73 -11.46 15.36
N TYR A 385 -8.83 -12.78 15.28
CA TYR A 385 -9.57 -13.47 14.23
C TYR A 385 -10.21 -14.73 14.77
N VAL A 386 -11.23 -15.20 14.07
CA VAL A 386 -11.88 -16.48 14.39
C VAL A 386 -11.02 -17.61 13.79
N ASN A 387 -10.42 -18.43 14.64
CA ASN A 387 -9.70 -19.61 14.19
C ASN A 387 -10.67 -20.75 13.94
N GLN A 388 -11.17 -20.88 12.72
CA GLN A 388 -12.11 -21.93 12.34
C GLN A 388 -11.51 -23.35 12.39
N SER A 389 -10.18 -23.47 12.45
CA SER A 389 -9.51 -24.78 12.60
C SER A 389 -9.42 -25.22 14.07
N ASP A 390 -9.70 -24.32 15.00
CA ASP A 390 -9.77 -24.60 16.43
C ASP A 390 -11.24 -24.79 16.83
N VAL A 391 -11.63 -26.05 17.05
CA VAL A 391 -12.98 -26.43 17.48
C VAL A 391 -13.37 -25.89 18.86
N THR A 392 -12.41 -25.33 19.62
CA THR A 392 -12.64 -24.67 20.91
C THR A 392 -12.77 -23.16 20.80
N SER A 393 -12.59 -22.58 19.61
CA SER A 393 -12.77 -21.14 19.36
C SER A 393 -14.24 -20.74 19.55
N VAL A 394 -14.53 -20.08 20.68
CA VAL A 394 -15.85 -19.50 20.99
C VAL A 394 -16.03 -18.06 20.48
N LEU A 395 -14.98 -17.47 19.90
CA LEU A 395 -15.00 -16.08 19.40
C LEU A 395 -15.95 -15.93 18.22
N HIS A 396 -16.96 -15.06 18.37
CA HIS A 396 -17.80 -14.63 17.27
C HIS A 396 -17.14 -13.47 16.49
N ASN A 397 -17.41 -13.36 15.19
CA ASN A 397 -16.68 -12.42 14.32
C ASN A 397 -16.79 -10.94 14.78
N CYS A 398 -17.95 -10.53 15.32
CA CYS A 398 -18.13 -9.18 15.86
C CYS A 398 -17.56 -8.97 17.27
N GLU A 399 -17.13 -10.02 17.94
CA GLU A 399 -16.32 -9.94 19.16
C GLU A 399 -14.84 -9.73 18.83
N ALA A 400 -14.41 -10.15 17.65
CA ALA A 400 -13.06 -9.97 17.13
C ALA A 400 -12.91 -8.72 16.22
N THR A 401 -13.90 -7.83 16.10
CA THR A 401 -13.87 -6.69 15.14
C THR A 401 -13.06 -5.46 15.59
N VAL A 402 -12.41 -4.74 14.67
CA VAL A 402 -11.71 -3.46 14.98
C VAL A 402 -12.70 -2.41 15.45
N LEU A 403 -13.75 -2.16 14.66
CA LEU A 403 -14.81 -1.22 14.97
C LEU A 403 -16.14 -1.95 15.13
N GLY A 404 -16.70 -1.93 16.34
CA GLY A 404 -18.06 -2.38 16.62
C GLY A 404 -18.98 -1.17 16.81
N VAL A 405 -20.02 -1.04 15.99
CA VAL A 405 -21.05 0.00 16.14
C VAL A 405 -22.33 -0.64 16.60
N GLY A 406 -22.80 -0.24 17.79
CA GLY A 406 -24.03 -0.77 18.40
C GLY A 406 -23.92 -2.17 19.02
N ASN A 407 -22.73 -2.79 19.01
CA ASN A 407 -22.51 -4.08 19.69
C ASN A 407 -22.72 -3.93 21.21
N GLY A 408 -23.66 -4.70 21.78
CA GLY A 408 -24.06 -4.62 23.18
C GLY A 408 -24.87 -3.39 23.58
N GLY A 409 -25.27 -2.54 22.62
CA GLY A 409 -26.06 -1.34 22.86
C GLY A 409 -27.58 -1.60 22.82
N ALA A 410 -28.35 -0.73 23.48
CA ALA A 410 -29.81 -0.74 23.35
C ALA A 410 -30.24 -0.46 21.89
N ILE A 411 -31.28 -1.16 21.44
CA ILE A 411 -31.90 -0.97 20.12
C ILE A 411 -32.40 0.48 20.02
N GLY A 412 -32.04 1.18 18.93
CA GLY A 412 -32.58 2.52 18.63
C GLY A 412 -31.57 3.65 18.56
N ASN A 413 -30.29 3.42 18.88
CA ASN A 413 -29.24 4.39 18.58
C ASN A 413 -29.00 4.46 17.06
N SER A 414 -28.98 5.67 16.50
CA SER A 414 -29.28 5.84 15.07
C SER A 414 -28.40 6.83 14.33
N ASN A 415 -27.27 7.28 14.88
CA ASN A 415 -26.50 8.38 14.28
C ASN A 415 -24.98 8.26 14.47
N PHE A 416 -24.41 7.09 14.22
CA PHE A 416 -22.96 6.95 14.21
C PHE A 416 -22.43 7.46 12.88
N LYS A 417 -21.38 8.28 12.93
CA LYS A 417 -20.72 8.82 11.75
C LYS A 417 -19.21 8.71 11.97
N ALA A 418 -18.47 8.32 10.94
CA ALA A 418 -17.02 8.23 10.96
C ALA A 418 -16.42 8.71 9.64
N TYR A 419 -15.24 9.32 9.75
CA TYR A 419 -14.66 10.07 8.66
C TYR A 419 -13.14 9.99 8.66
N ASN A 420 -12.56 9.66 7.51
CA ASN A 420 -11.11 9.75 7.27
C ASN A 420 -10.25 8.94 8.23
N ILE A 421 -10.75 7.78 8.63
CA ILE A 421 -10.07 6.82 9.50
C ILE A 421 -9.95 5.49 8.76
N ASP A 422 -8.78 4.87 8.84
CA ASP A 422 -8.57 3.51 8.39
C ASP A 422 -8.79 2.52 9.54
N PHE A 423 -9.64 1.53 9.33
CA PHE A 423 -9.90 0.42 10.25
C PHE A 423 -9.29 -0.85 9.64
N ALA A 424 -8.17 -1.31 10.21
CA ALA A 424 -7.40 -2.43 9.69
C ALA A 424 -7.44 -3.62 10.65
N GLN A 425 -8.11 -4.69 10.24
CA GLN A 425 -8.00 -5.98 10.90
C GLN A 425 -6.84 -6.74 10.27
N ARG A 426 -5.82 -7.01 11.07
CA ARG A 426 -4.59 -7.68 10.67
C ARG A 426 -4.61 -9.13 11.12
N GLN A 427 -3.79 -9.97 10.53
CA GLN A 427 -3.67 -11.36 10.96
C GLN A 427 -2.20 -11.66 11.15
N PHE A 428 -1.84 -12.35 12.22
CA PHE A 428 -0.47 -12.73 12.50
C PHE A 428 -0.37 -14.23 12.69
N LEU A 429 0.64 -14.83 12.05
CA LEU A 429 1.02 -16.22 12.25
C LEU A 429 2.49 -16.24 12.67
N ASN A 430 2.79 -16.86 13.82
CA ASN A 430 4.15 -16.95 14.37
C ASN A 430 4.86 -15.58 14.48
N GLY A 431 4.14 -14.55 14.89
CA GLY A 431 4.66 -13.18 15.08
C GLY A 431 4.91 -12.40 13.78
N GLN A 432 4.52 -12.93 12.61
CA GLN A 432 4.59 -12.21 11.34
C GLN A 432 3.18 -11.91 10.83
N GLU A 433 2.97 -10.70 10.33
CA GLU A 433 1.71 -10.33 9.69
C GLU A 433 1.54 -11.15 8.41
N VAL A 434 0.37 -11.77 8.29
CA VAL A 434 -0.06 -12.53 7.13
C VAL A 434 -0.87 -11.59 6.25
N THR A 435 -0.36 -11.29 5.06
CA THR A 435 -1.03 -10.42 4.07
C THR A 435 -1.47 -11.16 2.80
N GLU A 436 -0.86 -12.32 2.52
CA GLU A 436 -1.04 -13.05 1.26
C GLU A 436 -2.18 -14.06 1.26
N TYR A 437 -2.64 -14.47 2.44
CA TYR A 437 -3.71 -15.44 2.63
C TYR A 437 -4.52 -15.07 3.88
N GLN A 438 -5.66 -15.73 4.09
CA GLN A 438 -6.49 -15.52 5.27
C GLN A 438 -6.31 -16.68 6.25
N LEU A 439 -6.21 -16.38 7.55
CA LEU A 439 -6.19 -17.37 8.64
C LEU A 439 -7.61 -17.75 9.09
N GLY A 440 -8.61 -16.93 8.75
CA GLY A 440 -10.00 -17.10 9.11
C GLY A 440 -10.78 -15.78 9.02
N PRO A 441 -12.08 -15.78 9.38
CA PRO A 441 -12.89 -14.57 9.50
C PRO A 441 -12.28 -13.56 10.46
N ALA A 442 -12.22 -12.30 10.04
CA ALA A 442 -11.71 -11.22 10.88
C ALA A 442 -12.36 -9.91 10.47
N ALA A 443 -13.49 -9.53 11.08
CA ALA A 443 -14.15 -8.29 10.71
C ALA A 443 -13.28 -7.06 11.03
N ALA A 444 -13.24 -6.09 10.12
CA ALA A 444 -12.75 -4.74 10.40
C ALA A 444 -13.89 -3.86 10.94
N LEU A 445 -15.12 -4.11 10.48
CA LEU A 445 -16.31 -3.38 10.91
C LEU A 445 -17.46 -4.36 11.19
N CYS A 446 -18.13 -4.17 12.33
CA CYS A 446 -19.47 -4.72 12.56
C CYS A 446 -20.44 -3.60 12.95
N VAL A 447 -21.55 -3.49 12.23
CA VAL A 447 -22.69 -2.63 12.58
C VAL A 447 -23.84 -3.53 13.03
N GLN A 448 -24.36 -3.31 14.24
CA GLN A 448 -25.45 -4.11 14.82
C GLN A 448 -26.48 -3.20 15.50
N SER A 449 -27.76 -3.39 15.17
CA SER A 449 -28.90 -2.63 15.70
C SER A 449 -28.74 -1.11 15.62
N PHE A 450 -28.10 -0.62 14.55
CA PHE A 450 -27.66 0.77 14.43
C PHE A 450 -27.73 1.32 13.00
N ASN A 451 -27.90 2.64 12.88
CA ASN A 451 -27.70 3.37 11.63
C ASN A 451 -26.36 4.12 11.65
N ALA A 452 -25.48 3.81 10.68
CA ALA A 452 -24.09 4.28 10.67
C ALA A 452 -23.64 4.76 9.29
N SER A 453 -22.99 5.92 9.20
CA SER A 453 -22.36 6.39 7.96
C SER A 453 -20.84 6.54 8.07
N PHE A 454 -20.17 6.23 6.97
CA PHE A 454 -18.71 6.20 6.86
C PHE A 454 -18.29 6.91 5.58
N CYS A 455 -17.62 8.05 5.68
CA CYS A 455 -17.20 8.76 4.49
C CYS A 455 -15.68 8.97 4.46
N GLY A 456 -15.04 8.58 3.36
CA GLY A 456 -13.59 8.66 3.23
C GLY A 456 -12.83 7.69 4.13
N CYS A 457 -13.46 6.63 4.64
CA CYS A 457 -12.82 5.67 5.53
C CYS A 457 -12.18 4.52 4.75
N GLY A 458 -11.12 3.93 5.32
CA GLY A 458 -10.56 2.66 4.88
C GLY A 458 -11.05 1.51 5.76
N PHE A 459 -11.33 0.37 5.16
CA PHE A 459 -11.61 -0.89 5.85
C PHE A 459 -10.75 -1.98 5.22
N SER A 460 -9.90 -2.63 6.01
CA SER A 460 -8.96 -3.62 5.50
C SER A 460 -9.03 -4.88 6.33
N SER A 461 -9.32 -6.01 5.69
CA SER A 461 -9.22 -7.34 6.29
C SER A 461 -9.05 -8.44 5.23
N TYR A 462 -9.42 -9.67 5.58
CA TYR A 462 -9.30 -10.88 4.79
C TYR A 462 -10.71 -11.42 4.54
N GLN A 463 -11.13 -12.41 5.32
CA GLN A 463 -12.50 -12.91 5.28
C GLN A 463 -13.42 -12.03 6.13
N ASP A 464 -14.62 -11.76 5.61
CA ASP A 464 -15.72 -11.10 6.34
C ASP A 464 -15.37 -9.67 6.79
N THR A 465 -14.87 -8.82 5.88
CA THR A 465 -14.29 -7.50 6.23
C THR A 465 -15.31 -6.53 6.85
N ILE A 466 -16.50 -6.40 6.25
CA ILE A 466 -17.57 -5.53 6.75
C ILE A 466 -18.83 -6.35 7.00
N PHE A 467 -19.29 -6.34 8.25
CA PHE A 467 -20.58 -6.88 8.65
C PHE A 467 -21.62 -5.79 8.86
N VAL A 468 -22.79 -5.96 8.25
CA VAL A 468 -24.00 -5.16 8.58
C VAL A 468 -25.10 -6.10 9.04
N GLY A 469 -25.35 -6.11 10.34
CA GLY A 469 -26.29 -7.03 10.99
C GLY A 469 -27.76 -6.72 10.70
N ARG A 470 -28.63 -7.61 11.17
CA ARG A 470 -30.08 -7.41 11.16
C ARG A 470 -30.44 -6.07 11.83
N ASP A 471 -31.51 -5.44 11.37
CA ASP A 471 -32.04 -4.17 11.90
C ASP A 471 -31.02 -3.02 11.87
N SER A 472 -30.01 -3.13 11.01
CA SER A 472 -28.93 -2.14 10.86
C SER A 472 -28.93 -1.55 9.46
N GLN A 473 -28.55 -0.28 9.37
CA GLN A 473 -28.37 0.42 8.09
C GLN A 473 -27.00 1.07 8.05
N ALA A 474 -26.27 0.87 6.95
CA ALA A 474 -24.94 1.41 6.79
C ALA A 474 -24.76 2.10 5.44
N PHE A 475 -24.21 3.31 5.45
CA PHE A 475 -23.92 4.09 4.25
C PHE A 475 -22.42 4.39 4.15
N PHE A 476 -21.83 4.09 3.01
CA PHE A 476 -20.41 4.27 2.74
C PHE A 476 -20.24 5.21 1.55
N PHE A 477 -19.39 6.24 1.70
CA PHE A 477 -19.17 7.24 0.66
C PHE A 477 -17.69 7.53 0.43
N LYS A 478 -17.19 7.35 -0.80
CA LYS A 478 -15.76 7.55 -1.13
C LYS A 478 -14.82 6.77 -0.21
N SER A 479 -15.28 5.62 0.28
CA SER A 479 -14.54 4.74 1.18
C SER A 479 -13.82 3.64 0.38
N ILE A 480 -12.82 3.02 1.01
CA ILE A 480 -12.04 1.94 0.41
C ILE A 480 -12.22 0.70 1.27
N VAL A 481 -12.54 -0.42 0.65
CA VAL A 481 -12.66 -1.72 1.31
C VAL A 481 -11.67 -2.69 0.68
N LYS A 482 -10.85 -3.34 1.50
CA LYS A 482 -9.92 -4.40 1.08
C LYS A 482 -10.28 -5.70 1.78
N GLY A 483 -10.45 -6.78 1.02
CA GLY A 483 -10.81 -8.09 1.55
C GLY A 483 -10.47 -9.26 0.62
N MET A 484 -10.73 -10.48 1.05
CA MET A 484 -10.51 -11.72 0.29
C MET A 484 -11.81 -12.48 0.07
N THR A 485 -12.37 -13.04 1.15
CA THR A 485 -13.58 -13.90 1.10
C THR A 485 -14.76 -13.16 1.68
N ASP A 486 -15.86 -13.08 0.94
CA ASP A 486 -17.14 -12.52 1.40
C ASP A 486 -16.93 -11.14 2.05
N GLN A 487 -16.24 -10.26 1.31
CA GLN A 487 -15.70 -9.00 1.83
C GLN A 487 -16.78 -8.15 2.50
N LEU A 488 -17.97 -8.13 1.90
CA LEU A 488 -19.17 -7.50 2.42
C LEU A 488 -20.19 -8.60 2.75
N TYR A 489 -20.56 -8.73 4.01
CA TYR A 489 -21.53 -9.73 4.44
C TYR A 489 -22.50 -9.15 5.47
N GLY A 490 -23.67 -9.76 5.61
CA GLY A 490 -24.68 -9.18 6.50
C GLY A 490 -26.10 -9.63 6.26
N SER A 491 -26.99 -9.04 7.04
CA SER A 491 -28.45 -9.21 6.97
C SER A 491 -29.21 -7.91 7.22
N GLY A 492 -28.54 -6.77 7.08
CA GLY A 492 -29.13 -5.43 7.15
C GLY A 492 -29.21 -4.76 5.77
N LYS A 493 -29.23 -3.43 5.76
CA LYS A 493 -29.22 -2.62 4.53
C LYS A 493 -27.90 -1.87 4.41
N ALA A 494 -27.17 -2.07 3.32
CA ALA A 494 -25.89 -1.39 3.11
C ALA A 494 -25.82 -0.74 1.73
N TRP A 495 -25.39 0.52 1.67
CA TRP A 495 -25.19 1.24 0.41
C TRP A 495 -23.76 1.78 0.32
N PHE A 496 -23.08 1.43 -0.77
CA PHE A 496 -21.72 1.85 -1.09
C PHE A 496 -21.75 2.77 -2.30
N GLU A 497 -21.42 4.05 -2.10
CA GLU A 497 -21.48 5.09 -3.12
C GLU A 497 -20.07 5.61 -3.40
N LYS A 498 -19.63 5.57 -4.67
CA LYS A 498 -18.28 6.02 -5.08
C LYS A 498 -17.15 5.36 -4.29
N CYS A 499 -17.33 4.11 -3.89
CA CYS A 499 -16.35 3.36 -3.11
C CYS A 499 -15.39 2.57 -4.02
N LYS A 500 -14.23 2.18 -3.48
CA LYS A 500 -13.34 1.18 -4.11
C LYS A 500 -13.42 -0.11 -3.32
N LEU A 501 -13.83 -1.19 -3.95
CA LEU A 501 -13.82 -2.55 -3.43
C LEU A 501 -12.62 -3.29 -4.03
N LEU A 502 -11.62 -3.58 -3.19
CA LEU A 502 -10.29 -4.01 -3.59
C LEU A 502 -10.02 -5.44 -3.12
N SER A 503 -10.00 -6.39 -4.04
CA SER A 503 -9.81 -7.80 -3.73
C SER A 503 -8.34 -8.18 -3.54
N ARG A 504 -8.00 -8.76 -2.40
CA ARG A 504 -6.71 -9.37 -2.09
C ARG A 504 -6.58 -10.80 -2.65
N ALA A 505 -7.70 -11.48 -2.78
CA ALA A 505 -7.87 -12.79 -3.40
C ALA A 505 -9.34 -12.96 -3.83
N CYS A 506 -9.61 -13.93 -4.69
CA CYS A 506 -10.97 -14.29 -5.09
C CYS A 506 -11.48 -15.47 -4.26
N GLY A 507 -11.92 -15.23 -3.02
CA GLY A 507 -12.58 -16.21 -2.17
C GLY A 507 -14.08 -15.95 -2.10
N GLY A 508 -14.91 -16.99 -2.21
CA GLY A 508 -16.38 -16.81 -2.12
C GLY A 508 -16.91 -15.85 -3.20
N GLY A 509 -17.39 -14.67 -2.78
CA GLY A 509 -17.64 -13.51 -3.63
C GLY A 509 -17.31 -12.18 -2.94
N ILE A 510 -17.44 -11.05 -3.66
CA ILE A 510 -17.30 -9.71 -3.07
C ILE A 510 -18.40 -9.49 -2.03
N THR A 511 -19.63 -9.93 -2.31
CA THR A 511 -20.75 -9.88 -1.38
C THR A 511 -21.26 -11.28 -0.99
N ALA A 512 -21.60 -11.47 0.29
CA ALA A 512 -22.37 -12.62 0.79
C ALA A 512 -23.50 -12.14 1.71
N TRP A 513 -24.66 -11.85 1.12
CA TRP A 513 -25.79 -11.28 1.88
C TRP A 513 -26.82 -12.33 2.26
N ARG A 514 -27.35 -12.22 3.49
CA ARG A 514 -28.50 -12.98 3.97
C ARG A 514 -29.73 -12.07 3.85
N GLY A 515 -30.51 -12.25 2.80
CA GLY A 515 -31.72 -11.45 2.58
C GLY A 515 -32.85 -11.82 3.53
N ASP A 516 -33.88 -10.98 3.54
CA ASP A 516 -35.04 -11.11 4.41
C ASP A 516 -36.32 -11.39 3.59
N PRO A 517 -37.12 -12.41 3.94
CA PRO A 517 -38.37 -12.71 3.23
C PRO A 517 -39.45 -11.63 3.42
N THR A 518 -39.38 -10.83 4.47
CA THR A 518 -40.38 -9.82 4.84
C THR A 518 -40.03 -8.42 4.36
N ASP A 519 -38.74 -8.09 4.33
CA ASP A 519 -38.23 -6.83 3.78
C ASP A 519 -37.34 -7.09 2.55
N PRO A 520 -37.89 -6.98 1.33
CA PRO A 520 -37.13 -7.24 0.11
C PRO A 520 -36.02 -6.21 -0.15
N LEU A 521 -35.94 -5.13 0.62
CA LEU A 521 -34.87 -4.14 0.51
C LEU A 521 -33.66 -4.47 1.39
N VAL A 522 -33.76 -5.46 2.29
CA VAL A 522 -32.60 -6.00 3.01
C VAL A 522 -31.64 -6.60 2.00
N GLY A 523 -30.49 -5.94 1.85
CA GLY A 523 -29.58 -6.17 0.74
C GLY A 523 -28.36 -5.24 0.79
N VAL A 524 -27.42 -5.51 -0.10
CA VAL A 524 -26.24 -4.67 -0.33
C VAL A 524 -26.31 -4.04 -1.71
N TYR A 525 -26.06 -2.73 -1.76
CA TYR A 525 -26.17 -1.92 -2.97
C TYR A 525 -24.85 -1.22 -3.22
N ILE A 526 -24.23 -1.49 -4.37
CA ILE A 526 -22.94 -0.94 -4.79
C ILE A 526 -23.21 -0.02 -5.97
N SER A 527 -22.93 1.26 -5.82
CA SER A 527 -23.32 2.31 -6.76
C SER A 527 -22.15 3.23 -7.10
N ASN A 528 -21.97 3.54 -8.39
CA ASN A 528 -20.94 4.44 -8.91
C ASN A 528 -19.52 4.11 -8.42
N SER A 529 -19.25 2.83 -8.20
CA SER A 529 -18.07 2.33 -7.47
C SER A 529 -17.08 1.62 -8.39
N ILE A 530 -15.94 1.22 -7.83
CA ILE A 530 -14.87 0.51 -8.54
C ILE A 530 -14.61 -0.84 -7.88
N ILE A 531 -14.50 -1.90 -8.69
CA ILE A 531 -14.02 -3.22 -8.29
C ILE A 531 -12.67 -3.47 -8.94
N ALA A 532 -11.63 -3.66 -8.11
CA ALA A 532 -10.28 -3.88 -8.60
C ALA A 532 -9.46 -4.84 -7.73
N GLN A 533 -8.33 -5.29 -8.27
CA GLN A 533 -7.31 -5.96 -7.48
C GLN A 533 -6.74 -4.98 -6.45
N SER A 534 -6.64 -5.42 -5.20
CA SER A 534 -5.94 -4.66 -4.17
C SER A 534 -4.44 -4.56 -4.49
N PRO A 535 -3.80 -3.39 -4.29
CA PRO A 535 -2.36 -3.25 -4.49
C PRO A 535 -1.52 -4.18 -3.59
N ASP A 536 -2.06 -4.58 -2.44
CA ASP A 536 -1.45 -5.49 -1.48
C ASP A 536 -1.89 -6.96 -1.65
N ALA A 537 -2.60 -7.29 -2.75
CA ALA A 537 -2.96 -8.66 -3.10
C ALA A 537 -1.71 -9.50 -3.41
N SER A 538 -1.71 -10.78 -3.03
CA SER A 538 -0.66 -11.71 -3.42
C SER A 538 -0.58 -11.82 -4.94
N LYS A 539 0.63 -11.71 -5.49
CA LYS A 539 0.89 -11.87 -6.93
C LYS A 539 1.07 -13.34 -7.34
N ALA A 540 1.10 -14.26 -6.38
CA ALA A 540 1.32 -15.68 -6.63
C ALA A 540 0.16 -16.35 -7.38
N LYS A 541 -1.05 -15.77 -7.34
CA LYS A 541 -2.22 -16.31 -8.04
C LYS A 541 -2.90 -15.20 -8.84
N SER A 542 -3.00 -15.40 -10.15
CA SER A 542 -3.81 -14.51 -11.00
C SER A 542 -5.26 -14.53 -10.53
N MET A 543 -5.85 -13.34 -10.45
CA MET A 543 -7.26 -13.11 -10.19
C MET A 543 -8.06 -12.79 -11.46
N VAL A 544 -7.41 -12.70 -12.62
CA VAL A 544 -8.05 -12.35 -13.89
C VAL A 544 -9.19 -13.32 -14.19
N GLY A 545 -10.42 -12.82 -14.27
CA GLY A 545 -11.63 -13.59 -14.54
C GLY A 545 -12.07 -14.55 -13.42
N ARG A 546 -11.68 -14.32 -12.16
CA ARG A 546 -11.91 -15.30 -11.07
C ARG A 546 -12.76 -14.81 -9.91
N CYS A 547 -12.92 -13.50 -9.73
CA CYS A 547 -13.63 -12.93 -8.61
C CYS A 547 -15.12 -12.80 -8.94
N HIS A 548 -15.98 -13.51 -8.19
CA HIS A 548 -17.42 -13.36 -8.34
C HIS A 548 -17.94 -12.12 -7.60
N LEU A 549 -18.96 -11.48 -8.17
CA LEU A 549 -19.65 -10.33 -7.57
C LEU A 549 -20.30 -10.70 -6.24
N GLY A 550 -20.81 -11.93 -6.12
CA GLY A 550 -21.34 -12.40 -4.86
C GLY A 550 -21.80 -13.84 -4.88
N ARG A 551 -22.21 -14.31 -3.71
CA ARG A 551 -22.86 -15.62 -3.53
C ARG A 551 -23.95 -15.55 -2.46
N PRO A 552 -25.02 -16.35 -2.59
CA PRO A 552 -26.18 -16.20 -1.72
C PRO A 552 -25.95 -16.89 -0.38
N TRP A 553 -25.95 -16.13 0.72
CA TRP A 553 -25.87 -16.73 2.05
C TRP A 553 -27.19 -17.45 2.42
N ASN A 554 -28.31 -17.02 1.83
CA ASN A 554 -29.59 -17.73 1.84
C ASN A 554 -30.36 -17.50 0.53
N ALA A 555 -31.47 -18.22 0.33
CA ALA A 555 -32.29 -18.13 -0.89
C ALA A 555 -32.89 -16.73 -1.18
N TYR A 556 -32.94 -15.84 -0.18
CA TYR A 556 -33.46 -14.48 -0.31
C TYR A 556 -32.35 -13.44 -0.58
N SER A 557 -31.11 -13.87 -0.79
CA SER A 557 -29.95 -12.98 -0.92
C SER A 557 -30.21 -11.85 -1.92
N HIS A 558 -29.75 -10.63 -1.58
CA HIS A 558 -29.99 -9.44 -2.39
C HIS A 558 -28.70 -8.63 -2.48
N ALA A 559 -28.19 -8.51 -3.71
CA ALA A 559 -27.03 -7.70 -4.04
C ALA A 559 -27.26 -6.99 -5.38
N VAL A 560 -27.02 -5.68 -5.41
CA VAL A 560 -27.23 -4.85 -6.61
C VAL A 560 -25.97 -4.06 -6.92
N TYR A 561 -25.54 -4.10 -8.18
CA TYR A 561 -24.44 -3.29 -8.71
C TYR A 561 -24.99 -2.29 -9.73
N LEU A 562 -24.76 -0.99 -9.50
CA LEU A 562 -25.20 0.13 -10.34
C LEU A 562 -23.98 0.94 -10.78
N ASN A 563 -23.83 1.18 -12.08
CA ASN A 563 -22.82 2.06 -12.67
C ASN A 563 -21.40 1.78 -12.14
N THR A 564 -21.05 0.50 -12.00
CA THR A 564 -19.81 0.09 -11.33
C THR A 564 -18.74 -0.25 -12.35
N PHE A 565 -17.56 0.37 -12.24
CA PHE A 565 -16.40 -0.01 -13.05
C PHE A 565 -15.79 -1.30 -12.47
N MET A 566 -15.59 -2.29 -13.31
CA MET A 566 -15.06 -3.60 -12.95
C MET A 566 -13.79 -3.89 -13.75
N SER A 567 -12.66 -4.00 -13.06
CA SER A 567 -11.41 -4.45 -13.67
C SER A 567 -11.49 -5.92 -14.11
N ASN A 568 -10.45 -6.42 -14.76
CA ASN A 568 -10.40 -7.74 -15.36
C ASN A 568 -10.37 -8.90 -14.34
N ILE A 569 -10.44 -8.63 -13.04
CA ILE A 569 -10.54 -9.68 -12.02
C ILE A 569 -11.92 -10.33 -11.95
N VAL A 570 -12.97 -9.63 -12.39
CA VAL A 570 -14.34 -10.12 -12.24
C VAL A 570 -14.57 -11.29 -13.19
N ALA A 571 -15.13 -12.38 -12.68
CA ALA A 571 -15.50 -13.55 -13.47
C ALA A 571 -16.66 -13.20 -14.41
N ASP A 572 -16.62 -13.69 -15.65
CA ASP A 572 -17.64 -13.40 -16.66
C ASP A 572 -19.04 -13.72 -16.16
N ALA A 573 -19.22 -14.86 -15.47
CA ALA A 573 -20.48 -15.29 -14.88
C ALA A 573 -21.09 -14.31 -13.87
N GLY A 574 -20.32 -13.36 -13.34
CA GLY A 574 -20.77 -12.38 -12.35
C GLY A 574 -20.96 -13.03 -10.98
N PHE A 575 -22.17 -13.49 -10.70
CA PHE A 575 -22.52 -14.18 -9.44
C PHE A 575 -22.20 -15.68 -9.50
N ARG A 576 -22.33 -16.34 -8.34
CA ARG A 576 -22.27 -17.81 -8.23
C ARG A 576 -23.17 -18.31 -7.12
N ILE A 577 -23.59 -19.56 -7.21
CA ILE A 577 -24.21 -20.27 -6.08
C ILE A 577 -23.22 -20.44 -4.92
N TRP A 578 -23.75 -20.65 -3.71
CA TRP A 578 -22.94 -20.81 -2.50
C TRP A 578 -21.98 -22.01 -2.61
N SER A 579 -22.51 -23.19 -2.98
CA SER A 579 -21.77 -24.41 -3.30
C SER A 579 -22.68 -25.40 -4.05
N GLN A 580 -22.11 -26.45 -4.64
CA GLN A 580 -22.91 -27.52 -5.28
C GLN A 580 -23.77 -28.28 -4.26
N ALA A 581 -23.23 -28.57 -3.07
CA ALA A 581 -23.96 -29.30 -2.02
C ALA A 581 -25.04 -28.45 -1.34
N THR A 582 -24.83 -27.14 -1.28
CA THR A 582 -25.76 -26.19 -0.67
C THR A 582 -25.76 -24.94 -1.53
N PRO A 583 -26.62 -24.88 -2.57
CA PRO A 583 -26.63 -23.76 -3.51
C PRO A 583 -27.07 -22.44 -2.89
N ASN A 584 -27.96 -22.50 -1.88
CA ASN A 584 -28.61 -21.36 -1.25
C ASN A 584 -29.25 -20.39 -2.25
N PHE A 585 -29.60 -20.87 -3.43
CA PHE A 585 -30.10 -20.08 -4.54
C PHE A 585 -31.52 -20.52 -4.88
N ASP A 586 -32.39 -19.56 -5.15
CA ASP A 586 -33.70 -19.78 -5.74
C ASP A 586 -33.96 -18.65 -6.75
N PRO A 587 -34.18 -18.97 -8.04
CA PRO A 587 -34.32 -17.95 -9.09
C PRO A 587 -35.56 -17.05 -8.92
N LYS A 588 -36.52 -17.42 -8.06
CA LYS A 588 -37.71 -16.61 -7.75
C LYS A 588 -37.52 -15.71 -6.54
N LEU A 589 -36.56 -16.04 -5.67
CA LEU A 589 -36.38 -15.38 -4.37
C LEU A 589 -35.08 -14.59 -4.27
N THR A 590 -34.01 -15.08 -4.90
CA THR A 590 -32.70 -14.44 -4.93
C THR A 590 -32.74 -13.21 -5.85
N ARG A 591 -32.14 -12.11 -5.41
CA ARG A 591 -32.19 -10.79 -6.05
C ARG A 591 -30.77 -10.33 -6.34
N PHE A 592 -30.13 -10.96 -7.31
CA PHE A 592 -28.88 -10.45 -7.87
C PHE A 592 -29.17 -9.64 -9.11
N ALA A 593 -28.62 -8.43 -9.15
CA ALA A 593 -28.89 -7.50 -10.23
C ALA A 593 -27.71 -6.61 -10.56
N GLU A 594 -27.59 -6.29 -11.84
CA GLU A 594 -26.55 -5.41 -12.37
C GLU A 594 -27.14 -4.38 -13.34
N HIS A 595 -26.62 -3.16 -13.33
CA HIS A 595 -26.98 -2.11 -14.27
C HIS A 595 -25.78 -1.21 -14.58
N GLY A 596 -25.53 -0.94 -15.86
CA GLY A 596 -24.59 0.10 -16.29
C GLY A 596 -23.14 -0.12 -15.88
N SER A 597 -22.73 -1.36 -15.57
CA SER A 597 -21.32 -1.64 -15.28
C SER A 597 -20.44 -1.40 -16.51
N SER A 598 -19.15 -1.14 -16.26
CA SER A 598 -18.17 -0.85 -17.29
C SER A 598 -16.82 -1.47 -16.98
N GLY A 599 -15.88 -1.37 -17.93
CA GLY A 599 -14.54 -1.98 -17.79
C GLY A 599 -14.50 -3.45 -18.22
N PRO A 600 -13.31 -4.05 -18.24
CA PRO A 600 -13.10 -5.40 -18.79
C PRO A 600 -13.85 -6.51 -18.05
N GLY A 601 -14.15 -6.33 -16.75
CA GLY A 601 -14.97 -7.29 -15.98
C GLY A 601 -16.45 -6.93 -15.91
N GLY A 602 -16.84 -5.79 -16.47
CA GLY A 602 -18.21 -5.24 -16.43
C GLY A 602 -18.99 -5.52 -17.70
N ASN A 603 -18.68 -6.62 -18.40
CA ASN A 603 -19.36 -7.01 -19.63
C ASN A 603 -20.64 -7.80 -19.30
N PRO A 604 -21.85 -7.25 -19.54
CA PRO A 604 -23.10 -7.93 -19.22
C PRO A 604 -23.36 -9.17 -20.08
N SER A 605 -22.74 -9.27 -21.27
CA SER A 605 -22.97 -10.40 -22.20
C SER A 605 -22.38 -11.73 -21.70
N GLY A 606 -21.46 -11.69 -20.72
CA GLY A 606 -20.87 -12.90 -20.13
C GLY A 606 -21.61 -13.42 -18.89
N ARG A 607 -22.62 -12.70 -18.39
CA ARG A 607 -23.30 -13.01 -17.14
C ARG A 607 -24.11 -14.30 -17.21
N ASP A 608 -24.17 -14.99 -16.08
CA ASP A 608 -25.10 -16.09 -15.88
C ASP A 608 -26.50 -15.54 -15.56
N THR A 609 -27.33 -15.42 -16.59
CA THR A 609 -28.69 -14.90 -16.47
C THR A 609 -29.66 -15.83 -15.74
N GLU A 610 -29.24 -17.05 -15.38
CA GLU A 610 -29.99 -17.87 -14.43
C GLU A 610 -29.82 -17.35 -13.00
N LEU A 611 -28.66 -16.77 -12.67
CA LEU A 611 -28.35 -16.28 -11.33
C LEU A 611 -28.67 -14.81 -11.11
N GLU A 612 -28.56 -13.98 -12.15
CA GLU A 612 -28.71 -12.53 -12.04
C GLU A 612 -29.61 -11.90 -13.10
N THR A 613 -30.11 -10.71 -12.79
CA THR A 613 -30.91 -9.89 -13.71
C THR A 613 -30.15 -8.63 -14.12
N ILE A 614 -29.99 -8.43 -15.43
CA ILE A 614 -29.55 -7.14 -15.97
C ILE A 614 -30.75 -6.18 -15.99
N LEU A 615 -30.68 -5.10 -15.22
CA LEU A 615 -31.77 -4.15 -15.06
C LEU A 615 -31.85 -3.18 -16.25
N SER A 616 -33.07 -2.81 -16.63
CA SER A 616 -33.30 -1.65 -17.52
C SER A 616 -33.09 -0.34 -16.77
N ASP A 617 -32.83 0.75 -17.52
CA ASP A 617 -32.70 2.11 -16.98
C ASP A 617 -33.88 2.48 -16.04
N ALA A 618 -35.10 2.15 -16.46
CA ALA A 618 -36.31 2.45 -15.69
C ALA A 618 -36.42 1.64 -14.39
N ALA A 619 -35.87 0.42 -14.35
CA ALA A 619 -35.80 -0.39 -13.13
C ALA A 619 -34.69 0.13 -12.21
N ALA A 620 -33.51 0.40 -12.75
CA ALA A 620 -32.38 0.94 -12.01
C ALA A 620 -32.68 2.31 -11.38
N ALA A 621 -33.36 3.21 -12.10
CA ALA A 621 -33.75 4.53 -11.60
C ALA A 621 -34.68 4.49 -10.36
N LYS A 622 -35.36 3.36 -10.12
CA LYS A 622 -36.20 3.15 -8.93
C LYS A 622 -35.42 2.75 -7.69
N ILE A 623 -34.14 2.39 -7.83
CA ILE A 623 -33.26 1.97 -6.74
C ILE A 623 -32.48 3.20 -6.26
N THR A 624 -32.91 3.77 -5.14
CA THR A 624 -32.31 4.99 -4.58
C THR A 624 -32.00 4.81 -3.10
N ILE A 625 -30.99 5.54 -2.61
CA ILE A 625 -30.64 5.61 -1.18
C ILE A 625 -31.89 5.87 -0.32
N HIS A 626 -32.72 6.85 -0.71
CA HIS A 626 -33.94 7.21 0.01
C HIS A 626 -34.93 6.05 0.09
N LYS A 627 -35.13 5.30 -1.00
CA LYS A 627 -36.05 4.16 -1.01
C LYS A 627 -35.52 3.00 -0.19
N VAL A 628 -34.24 2.65 -0.36
CA VAL A 628 -33.60 1.53 0.35
C VAL A 628 -33.68 1.73 1.86
N PHE A 629 -33.30 2.91 2.34
CA PHE A 629 -33.28 3.23 3.78
C PHE A 629 -34.64 3.69 4.34
N GLY A 630 -35.72 3.59 3.57
CA GLY A 630 -37.08 3.85 4.07
C GLY A 630 -37.40 5.32 4.33
N GLY A 631 -36.72 6.25 3.64
CA GLY A 631 -37.05 7.67 3.64
C GLY A 631 -35.94 8.56 4.22
N SER A 632 -36.22 9.22 5.35
CA SER A 632 -35.33 10.21 5.96
C SER A 632 -34.06 9.56 6.53
N THR A 633 -32.89 10.09 6.16
CA THR A 633 -31.58 9.58 6.58
C THR A 633 -30.73 10.67 7.25
N PRO A 634 -31.13 11.22 8.42
CA PRO A 634 -30.38 12.28 9.12
C PRO A 634 -28.98 11.83 9.59
N TRP A 635 -28.78 10.50 9.64
CA TRP A 635 -27.53 9.85 9.97
C TRP A 635 -26.54 9.79 8.81
N ILE A 636 -26.91 10.29 7.64
CA ILE A 636 -26.04 10.51 6.47
C ILE A 636 -25.85 12.02 6.28
N ASP A 637 -24.60 12.48 6.15
CA ASP A 637 -24.30 13.87 5.79
C ASP A 637 -24.50 14.10 4.27
N LEU A 638 -25.77 14.14 3.83
CA LEU A 638 -26.15 14.29 2.42
C LEU A 638 -25.64 15.59 1.77
N ALA A 639 -25.44 16.65 2.54
CA ALA A 639 -24.83 17.89 2.02
C ALA A 639 -23.41 17.63 1.50
N THR A 640 -22.66 16.78 2.20
CA THR A 640 -21.32 16.38 1.80
C THR A 640 -21.33 15.48 0.57
N VAL A 641 -22.35 14.61 0.46
CA VAL A 641 -22.57 13.78 -0.73
C VAL A 641 -22.89 14.64 -1.96
N LYS A 642 -23.82 15.59 -1.87
CA LYS A 642 -24.28 16.42 -3.00
C LYS A 642 -23.21 17.38 -3.55
N ASN A 643 -22.43 18.02 -2.67
CA ASN A 643 -21.39 18.99 -3.09
C ASN A 643 -20.21 18.37 -3.84
N SER A 644 -20.12 17.04 -3.88
CA SER A 644 -19.07 16.29 -4.58
C SER A 644 -19.50 15.70 -5.93
N SER A 645 -20.72 16.02 -6.36
CA SER A 645 -21.31 15.59 -7.65
C SER A 645 -21.18 16.65 -8.75
N SER A 646 -20.64 17.82 -8.42
CA SER A 646 -20.52 19.00 -9.28
C SER A 646 -19.08 19.36 -9.64
N GLY A 647 -18.17 18.38 -9.62
CA GLY A 647 -16.74 18.57 -9.88
C GLY A 647 -16.19 17.51 -10.81
#